data_AF-A0A1F3JLP8-F1
#
_entry.id   AF-A0A1F3JLP8-F1
#
_cell.length_a   1.000
_cell.length_b   1.000
_cell.length_c   1.000
_cell.angle_alpha   90.00
_cell.angle_beta   90.00
_cell.angle_gamma   90.00
#
_symmetry.space_group_name_H-M   'P 1'
#
loop_
_entity.id
_entity.type
_entity.pdbx_description
1 polymer ?
#
loop_
_entity_poly.entity_id
_entity_poly.type
_entity_poly.pdbx_seq_one_letter_code
_entity_poly.pdbx_strand_id
1 'polypeptide(L)'
;MKARFTITNRLIVGFGILLLATLLNGILTYSTLNESQDLNEKILTNYNPSAASLQELTTMVNNSYMLTKNWVFIEKQPDTPDKKKLIEIHQIGFPALKEEITKLSQKWEPGLKNEVDSLLNVIGNQLFVEQKSIIDLLQSFESYDDFMVIVEVTPKVEEGGTVTILANEILNSLAIIQTNMDNQAKDINIQMSDSFRWFQKFILFAILLVAIFVLGAAYFTTRSIVFPIMKLKEFLLTMTRGVLPKEKMETNNDEIGDMASALNLYIENMRRTSEFAVEIGKGNYDTKFEALSEEDMLGNALIEMRQNLKQAVDQGKERARVDEIRNWVTKGLADFGDILRQNSDNMDRLSKSVMNRLIDYIGANQGAMYILNELDERSPYFEMKSAIAYGREKFMKRNFEMKEGLVGRCAFEKLPVYLKEIPGNYIHLTSGLGTAEPDFLLLVPLVFNDKVLGVIELASFTPIETYQTEFIISLGENIASTISNVRINEQTKHLLEESKLRGDELSAQEEELRQNMEELQATQEEAARREMEMLNTIDAINNTLGTIEIDRHGNINSVNDNFLAKTRLDAGSLIGKSFQEFFAGNELLEKLYVEIWSGLHIGESGSMTTNFITTDAELWFRHTFTPFKNKNGELNKVIDLIVDISDQKHLEKELENIRLHSR
;
A
#
# COMPACT_ATOMS: atom_id res chain seq x y z
N MET A 1 -40.74 25.10 40.44
CA MET A 1 -40.62 25.20 38.96
C MET A 1 -40.30 26.66 38.63
N LYS A 2 -39.07 26.98 38.20
CA LYS A 2 -38.75 28.36 37.77
C LYS A 2 -39.50 28.62 36.46
N ALA A 3 -40.32 29.66 36.41
CA ALA A 3 -41.08 30.00 35.21
C ALA A 3 -40.13 30.19 34.01
N ARG A 4 -40.41 29.50 32.90
CA ARG A 4 -39.63 29.59 31.66
C ARG A 4 -40.02 30.88 30.94
N PHE A 5 -39.07 31.81 30.83
CA PHE A 5 -39.34 33.13 30.25
C PHE A 5 -38.94 33.12 28.76
N THR A 6 -39.84 32.54 27.97
CA THR A 6 -39.69 32.32 26.52
C THR A 6 -39.53 33.62 25.73
N ILE A 7 -39.01 33.52 24.51
CA ILE A 7 -38.97 34.66 23.57
C ILE A 7 -40.36 35.29 23.42
N THR A 8 -41.40 34.46 23.28
CA THR A 8 -42.79 34.92 23.17
C THR A 8 -43.23 35.72 24.40
N ASN A 9 -42.93 35.24 25.60
CA ASN A 9 -43.29 35.95 26.83
C ASN A 9 -42.56 37.30 26.94
N ARG A 10 -41.31 37.39 26.48
CA ARG A 10 -40.56 38.66 26.44
C ARG A 10 -41.21 39.67 25.49
N LEU A 11 -41.60 39.22 24.31
CA LEU A 11 -42.28 40.07 23.32
C LEU A 11 -43.66 40.51 23.82
N ILE A 12 -44.46 39.58 24.37
CA ILE A 12 -45.79 39.89 24.91
C ILE A 12 -45.71 40.93 26.03
N VAL A 13 -44.75 40.83 26.95
CA VAL A 13 -44.60 41.84 28.01
C VAL A 13 -44.24 43.20 27.43
N GLY A 14 -43.31 43.27 26.48
CA GLY A 14 -42.93 44.52 25.83
C GLY A 14 -44.08 45.19 25.08
N PHE A 15 -44.76 44.45 24.20
CA PHE A 15 -45.88 44.98 23.41
C PHE A 15 -47.16 45.17 24.23
N GLY A 16 -47.40 44.33 25.23
CA GLY A 16 -48.58 44.41 26.09
C GLY A 16 -48.61 45.68 26.94
N ILE A 17 -47.46 46.12 27.47
CA ILE A 17 -47.35 47.39 28.20
C ILE A 17 -47.67 48.58 27.29
N LEU A 18 -47.13 48.56 26.06
CA LEU A 18 -47.41 49.61 25.07
C LEU A 18 -48.90 49.66 24.71
N LEU A 19 -49.51 48.51 24.44
CA LEU A 19 -50.92 48.43 24.08
C LEU A 19 -51.84 48.91 25.22
N LEU A 20 -51.54 48.53 26.47
CA LEU A 20 -52.26 49.01 27.64
C LEU A 20 -52.16 50.54 27.80
N ALA A 21 -50.96 51.10 27.62
CA ALA A 21 -50.73 52.54 27.69
C ALA A 21 -51.50 53.31 26.59
N THR A 22 -51.52 52.76 25.36
CA THR A 22 -52.30 53.34 24.25
C THR A 22 -53.80 53.31 24.53
N LEU A 23 -54.34 52.21 25.06
CA LEU A 23 -55.76 52.10 25.41
C LEU A 23 -56.15 53.11 26.51
N LEU A 24 -55.36 53.22 27.58
CA LEU A 24 -55.59 54.18 28.65
C LEU A 24 -55.60 55.62 28.13
N ASN A 25 -54.64 55.97 27.27
CA ASN A 25 -54.58 57.29 26.65
C ASN A 25 -55.83 57.57 25.79
N GLY A 26 -56.29 56.57 25.03
CA GLY A 26 -57.51 56.68 24.22
C GLY A 26 -58.77 56.93 25.05
N ILE A 27 -58.95 56.20 26.15
CA ILE A 27 -60.11 56.34 27.06
C ILE A 27 -60.14 57.74 27.68
N LEU A 28 -59.00 58.23 28.18
CA LEU A 28 -58.91 59.56 28.79
C LEU A 28 -59.15 60.68 27.77
N THR A 29 -58.61 60.52 26.56
CA THR A 29 -58.85 61.44 25.44
C THR A 29 -60.32 61.53 25.10
N TYR A 30 -60.99 60.38 24.98
CA TYR A 30 -62.41 60.33 24.69
C TYR A 30 -63.24 61.03 25.77
N SER A 31 -62.96 60.74 27.06
CA SER A 31 -63.66 61.36 28.19
C SER A 31 -63.53 62.89 28.19
N THR A 32 -62.31 63.40 28.04
CA THR A 32 -62.03 64.85 28.12
C THR A 32 -62.64 65.61 26.95
N LEU A 33 -62.62 65.02 25.75
CA LEU A 33 -63.24 65.61 24.58
C LEU A 33 -64.76 65.69 24.73
N ASN A 34 -65.39 64.63 25.25
CA ASN A 34 -66.83 64.58 25.45
C ASN A 34 -67.32 65.62 26.49
N GLU A 35 -66.58 65.79 27.58
CA GLU A 35 -66.85 66.83 28.58
C GLU A 35 -66.72 68.24 27.99
N SER A 36 -65.68 68.48 27.19
CA SER A 36 -65.48 69.78 26.51
C SER A 36 -66.59 70.08 25.50
N GLN A 37 -67.09 69.05 24.80
CA GLN A 37 -68.23 69.20 23.87
C GLN A 37 -69.52 69.57 24.61
N ASP A 38 -69.81 68.94 25.76
CA ASP A 38 -70.99 69.27 26.58
C ASP A 38 -70.97 70.71 27.11
N LEU A 39 -69.81 71.18 27.59
CA LEU A 39 -69.63 72.57 28.03
C LEU A 39 -69.83 73.57 26.88
N ASN A 40 -69.31 73.27 25.70
CA ASN A 40 -69.49 74.10 24.52
C ASN A 40 -70.96 74.14 24.06
N GLU A 41 -71.66 73.01 24.12
CA GLU A 41 -73.09 72.94 23.80
C GLU A 41 -73.93 73.80 24.75
N LYS A 42 -73.62 73.81 26.06
CA LYS A 42 -74.27 74.70 27.03
C LYS A 42 -74.10 76.17 26.67
N ILE A 43 -72.90 76.60 26.24
CA ILE A 43 -72.67 77.98 25.81
C ILE A 43 -73.52 78.33 24.58
N LEU A 44 -73.49 77.49 23.55
CA LEU A 44 -74.15 77.76 22.27
C LEU A 44 -75.68 77.71 22.36
N THR A 45 -76.23 76.81 23.18
CA THR A 45 -77.68 76.55 23.22
C THR A 45 -78.41 77.25 24.36
N ASN A 46 -77.69 77.72 25.38
CA ASN A 46 -78.29 78.36 26.56
C ASN A 46 -77.77 79.78 26.75
N TYR A 47 -76.47 79.96 27.04
CA TYR A 47 -75.93 81.27 27.45
C TYR A 47 -75.96 82.32 26.33
N ASN A 48 -75.51 81.98 25.12
CA ASN A 48 -75.51 82.90 23.98
C ASN A 48 -76.92 83.40 23.60
N PRO A 49 -77.93 82.53 23.36
CA PRO A 49 -79.28 83.00 23.06
C PRO A 49 -79.88 83.78 24.24
N SER A 50 -79.64 83.35 25.48
CA SER A 50 -80.11 84.06 26.67
C SER A 50 -79.57 85.48 26.75
N ALA A 51 -78.27 85.68 26.46
CA ALA A 51 -77.64 87.00 26.47
C ALA A 51 -78.25 87.90 25.39
N ALA A 52 -78.49 87.33 24.20
CA ALA A 52 -79.17 88.04 23.11
C ALA A 52 -80.59 88.46 23.49
N SER A 53 -81.41 87.55 24.04
CA SER A 53 -82.80 87.86 24.42
C SER A 53 -82.87 88.87 25.57
N LEU A 54 -81.96 88.82 26.55
CA LEU A 54 -81.88 89.85 27.59
C LEU A 54 -81.47 91.21 27.02
N GLN A 55 -80.55 91.24 26.06
CA GLN A 55 -80.14 92.49 25.40
C GLN A 55 -81.29 93.10 24.58
N GLU A 56 -82.07 92.25 23.91
CA GLU A 56 -83.28 92.66 23.23
C GLU A 56 -84.32 93.22 24.22
N LEU A 57 -84.46 92.60 25.40
CA LEU A 57 -85.38 93.07 26.44
C LEU A 57 -84.95 94.42 26.99
N THR A 58 -83.66 94.61 27.28
CA THR A 58 -83.09 95.90 27.68
C THR A 58 -83.38 96.97 26.62
N THR A 59 -83.17 96.66 25.35
CA THR A 59 -83.46 97.57 24.22
C THR A 59 -84.95 97.89 24.13
N MET A 60 -85.81 96.89 24.33
CA MET A 60 -87.27 97.03 24.28
C MET A 60 -87.79 97.91 25.42
N VAL A 61 -87.34 97.69 26.66
CA VAL A 61 -87.72 98.50 27.82
C VAL A 61 -87.27 99.94 27.60
N ASN A 62 -86.01 100.16 27.20
CA ASN A 62 -85.49 101.50 26.92
C ASN A 62 -86.27 102.20 25.80
N ASN A 63 -86.57 101.50 24.70
CA ASN A 63 -87.39 102.03 23.62
C ASN A 63 -88.81 102.34 24.10
N SER A 64 -89.45 101.46 24.87
CA SER A 64 -90.80 101.70 25.41
C SER A 64 -90.83 102.95 26.28
N TYR A 65 -89.81 103.15 27.10
CA TYR A 65 -89.67 104.31 27.97
C TYR A 65 -89.50 105.60 27.16
N MET A 66 -88.56 105.62 26.20
CA MET A 66 -88.34 106.77 25.32
C MET A 66 -89.58 107.11 24.48
N LEU A 67 -90.23 106.11 23.91
CA LEU A 67 -91.45 106.28 23.11
C LEU A 67 -92.61 106.77 23.98
N THR A 68 -92.74 106.30 25.23
CA THR A 68 -93.75 106.83 26.16
C THR A 68 -93.48 108.30 26.48
N LYS A 69 -92.23 108.69 26.70
CA LYS A 69 -91.86 110.09 26.91
C LYS A 69 -92.17 110.95 25.68
N ASN A 70 -91.84 110.46 24.48
CA ASN A 70 -92.20 111.11 23.21
C ASN A 70 -93.73 111.22 23.06
N TRP A 71 -94.48 110.20 23.46
CA TRP A 71 -95.95 110.18 23.43
C TRP A 71 -96.56 111.33 24.23
N VAL A 72 -95.96 111.66 25.38
CA VAL A 72 -96.44 112.74 26.25
C VAL A 72 -96.00 114.12 25.75
N PHE A 73 -94.73 114.28 25.37
CA PHE A 73 -94.16 115.62 25.13
C PHE A 73 -94.10 116.06 23.65
N ILE A 74 -94.05 115.13 22.70
CA ILE A 74 -93.72 115.41 21.29
C ILE A 74 -94.88 115.05 20.36
N GLU A 75 -95.38 113.82 20.46
CA GLU A 75 -96.26 113.20 19.46
C GLU A 75 -97.75 113.48 19.73
N LYS A 76 -98.24 114.66 19.35
CA LYS A 76 -99.64 115.05 19.57
C LYS A 76 -100.63 114.46 18.55
N GLN A 77 -100.16 114.01 17.39
CA GLN A 77 -101.02 113.44 16.35
C GLN A 77 -101.36 111.97 16.64
N PRO A 78 -102.57 111.49 16.26
CA PRO A 78 -102.86 110.06 16.24
C PRO A 78 -102.03 109.36 15.14
N ASP A 79 -101.81 108.04 15.29
CA ASP A 79 -101.22 107.15 14.28
C ASP A 79 -99.76 107.43 13.84
N THR A 80 -98.96 108.12 14.65
CA THR A 80 -97.55 108.35 14.31
C THR A 80 -96.72 107.06 14.42
N PRO A 81 -95.58 106.94 13.70
CA PRO A 81 -94.76 105.74 13.72
C PRO A 81 -94.30 105.33 15.13
N ASP A 82 -93.93 106.30 15.97
CA ASP A 82 -93.52 106.08 17.36
C ASP A 82 -94.67 105.52 18.20
N LYS A 83 -95.89 106.04 17.99
CA LYS A 83 -97.08 105.55 18.67
C LYS A 83 -97.39 104.09 18.30
N LYS A 84 -97.36 103.77 17.00
CA LYS A 84 -97.56 102.40 16.52
C LYS A 84 -96.51 101.44 17.08
N LYS A 85 -95.25 101.86 17.13
CA LYS A 85 -94.14 101.07 17.67
C LYS A 85 -94.28 100.80 19.17
N LEU A 86 -94.74 101.76 19.97
CA LEU A 86 -94.99 101.55 21.40
C LEU A 86 -96.13 100.54 21.62
N ILE A 87 -97.22 100.66 20.86
CA ILE A 87 -98.34 99.71 20.90
C ILE A 87 -97.87 98.31 20.46
N GLU A 88 -97.05 98.21 19.41
CA GLU A 88 -96.49 96.96 18.92
C GLU A 88 -95.59 96.27 19.96
N ILE A 89 -94.76 97.04 20.67
CA ILE A 89 -93.96 96.54 21.80
C ILE A 89 -94.85 95.92 22.88
N HIS A 90 -95.97 96.59 23.23
CA HIS A 90 -96.89 96.11 24.26
C HIS A 90 -97.67 94.85 23.85
N GLN A 91 -98.17 94.83 22.62
CA GLN A 91 -99.12 93.80 22.17
C GLN A 91 -98.46 92.56 21.59
N ILE A 92 -97.30 92.71 20.94
CA ILE A 92 -96.65 91.63 20.18
C ILE A 92 -95.22 91.41 20.67
N GLY A 93 -94.41 92.47 20.72
CA GLY A 93 -92.97 92.37 21.01
C GLY A 93 -92.67 91.75 22.37
N PHE A 94 -93.19 92.36 23.44
CA PHE A 94 -92.92 91.91 24.80
C PHE A 94 -93.52 90.52 25.11
N PRO A 95 -94.78 90.20 24.75
CA PRO A 95 -95.29 88.83 24.96
C PRO A 95 -94.44 87.75 24.29
N ALA A 96 -93.98 87.97 23.05
CA ALA A 96 -93.12 87.02 22.34
C ALA A 96 -91.74 86.87 23.01
N LEU A 97 -91.10 87.98 23.35
CA LEU A 97 -89.79 87.97 24.00
C LEU A 97 -89.86 87.40 25.44
N LYS A 98 -90.96 87.66 26.14
CA LYS A 98 -91.25 87.06 27.45
C LYS A 98 -91.32 85.54 27.34
N GLU A 99 -92.01 85.00 26.35
CA GLU A 99 -92.10 83.55 26.13
C GLU A 99 -90.71 82.94 25.84
N GLU A 100 -89.93 83.60 24.98
CA GLU A 100 -88.57 83.15 24.63
C GLU A 100 -87.65 83.13 25.87
N ILE A 101 -87.60 84.23 26.64
CA ILE A 101 -86.80 84.31 27.87
C ILE A 101 -87.29 83.31 28.91
N THR A 102 -88.60 83.09 29.03
CA THR A 102 -89.15 82.07 29.95
C THR A 102 -88.70 80.67 29.57
N LYS A 103 -88.64 80.36 28.27
CA LYS A 103 -88.15 79.06 27.77
C LYS A 103 -86.65 78.88 28.02
N LEU A 104 -85.85 79.91 27.74
CA LEU A 104 -84.40 79.89 27.95
C LEU A 104 -84.05 79.79 29.44
N SER A 105 -84.73 80.57 30.28
CA SER A 105 -84.48 80.63 31.74
C SER A 105 -84.79 79.34 32.49
N GLN A 106 -85.51 78.38 31.90
CA GLN A 106 -85.67 77.04 32.48
C GLN A 106 -84.34 76.32 32.71
N LYS A 107 -83.31 76.66 31.93
CA LYS A 107 -81.96 76.10 32.02
C LYS A 107 -80.98 77.01 32.77
N TRP A 108 -81.44 78.12 33.33
CA TRP A 108 -80.58 79.01 34.10
C TRP A 108 -80.46 78.53 35.55
N GLU A 109 -79.47 79.07 36.26
CA GLU A 109 -79.40 78.90 37.70
C GLU A 109 -80.72 79.34 38.37
N PRO A 110 -81.24 78.58 39.36
CA PRO A 110 -82.54 78.86 39.97
C PRO A 110 -82.68 80.30 40.50
N GLY A 111 -81.58 80.90 40.97
CA GLY A 111 -81.54 82.30 41.40
C GLY A 111 -81.84 83.28 40.27
N LEU A 112 -81.10 83.19 39.16
CA LEU A 112 -81.27 84.07 37.99
C LEU A 112 -82.62 83.90 37.32
N LYS A 113 -83.15 82.67 37.28
CA LYS A 113 -84.49 82.40 36.79
C LYS A 113 -85.55 83.15 37.61
N ASN A 114 -85.49 83.04 38.93
CA ASN A 114 -86.46 83.73 39.79
C ASN A 114 -86.38 85.25 39.66
N GLU A 115 -85.16 85.80 39.51
CA GLU A 115 -84.93 87.22 39.28
C GLU A 115 -85.55 87.70 37.95
N VAL A 116 -85.31 86.98 36.84
CA VAL A 116 -85.86 87.36 35.53
C VAL A 116 -87.37 87.17 35.47
N ASP A 117 -87.93 86.12 36.08
CA ASP A 117 -89.38 85.89 36.15
C ASP A 117 -90.08 87.02 36.92
N SER A 118 -89.49 87.45 38.03
CA SER A 118 -89.96 88.62 38.80
C SER A 118 -89.93 89.89 37.95
N LEU A 119 -88.81 90.14 37.27
CA LEU A 119 -88.60 91.31 36.44
C LEU A 119 -89.57 91.36 35.24
N LEU A 120 -89.79 90.23 34.56
CA LEU A 120 -90.77 90.11 33.47
C LEU A 120 -92.20 90.41 33.97
N ASN A 121 -92.53 90.08 35.21
CA ASN A 121 -93.81 90.45 35.80
C ASN A 121 -93.89 91.94 36.14
N VAL A 122 -92.81 92.55 36.64
CA VAL A 122 -92.75 94.01 36.87
C VAL A 122 -92.90 94.78 35.56
N ILE A 123 -92.24 94.36 34.48
CA ILE A 123 -92.40 94.99 33.15
C ILE A 123 -93.86 94.93 32.71
N GLY A 124 -94.45 93.73 32.67
CA GLY A 124 -95.80 93.55 32.12
C GLY A 124 -96.91 94.12 32.99
N ASN A 125 -96.83 93.96 34.31
CA ASN A 125 -97.94 94.26 35.23
C ASN A 125 -97.79 95.59 35.97
N GLN A 126 -96.64 96.25 35.89
CA GLN A 126 -96.42 97.56 36.50
C GLN A 126 -96.05 98.59 35.44
N LEU A 127 -94.86 98.46 34.81
CA LEU A 127 -94.38 99.45 33.85
C LEU A 127 -95.34 99.62 32.66
N PHE A 128 -95.71 98.51 32.01
CA PHE A 128 -96.57 98.55 30.83
C PHE A 128 -98.01 98.91 31.16
N VAL A 129 -98.47 98.65 32.39
CA VAL A 129 -99.79 99.10 32.86
C VAL A 129 -99.81 100.63 33.01
N GLU A 130 -98.77 101.22 33.62
CA GLU A 130 -98.64 102.68 33.70
C GLU A 130 -98.51 103.32 32.32
N GLN A 131 -97.69 102.74 31.43
CA GLN A 131 -97.56 103.21 30.04
C GLN A 131 -98.89 103.07 29.28
N LYS A 132 -99.65 101.98 29.48
CA LYS A 132 -100.96 101.80 28.86
C LYS A 132 -101.99 102.80 29.36
N SER A 133 -101.99 103.11 30.67
CA SER A 133 -102.81 104.19 31.22
C SER A 133 -102.53 105.52 30.52
N ILE A 134 -101.25 105.83 30.23
CA ILE A 134 -100.86 107.01 29.46
C ILE A 134 -101.39 106.95 28.02
N ILE A 135 -101.22 105.81 27.34
CA ILE A 135 -101.71 105.59 25.98
C ILE A 135 -103.24 105.76 25.91
N ASP A 136 -103.98 105.24 26.89
CA ASP A 136 -105.44 105.27 26.94
C ASP A 136 -105.98 106.67 27.27
N LEU A 137 -105.25 107.47 28.05
CA LEU A 137 -105.61 108.85 28.34
C LEU A 137 -105.27 109.81 27.18
N LEU A 138 -104.22 109.52 26.40
CA LEU A 138 -103.73 110.36 25.30
C LEU A 138 -103.99 109.76 23.89
N GLN A 139 -105.25 109.41 23.61
CA GLN A 139 -105.66 108.77 22.35
C GLN A 139 -105.97 109.76 21.21
N SER A 140 -106.43 110.96 21.52
CA SER A 140 -106.91 111.95 20.53
C SER A 140 -106.16 113.27 20.64
N PHE A 141 -106.14 114.08 19.58
CA PHE A 141 -105.52 115.41 19.64
C PHE A 141 -106.11 116.29 20.77
N GLU A 142 -107.42 116.19 21.03
CA GLU A 142 -108.12 116.94 22.08
C GLU A 142 -107.64 116.56 23.50
N SER A 143 -107.28 115.29 23.73
CA SER A 143 -106.79 114.85 25.05
C SER A 143 -105.47 115.50 25.49
N TYR A 144 -104.68 116.04 24.56
CA TYR A 144 -103.46 116.78 24.87
C TYR A 144 -103.70 118.22 25.32
N ASP A 145 -104.89 118.77 25.02
CA ASP A 145 -105.29 120.11 25.45
C ASP A 145 -106.15 120.05 26.73
N ASP A 146 -106.48 118.85 27.23
CA ASP A 146 -107.16 118.65 28.51
C ASP A 146 -106.18 118.78 29.70
N PHE A 147 -106.37 119.83 30.50
CA PHE A 147 -105.53 120.13 31.66
C PHE A 147 -105.50 118.98 32.68
N MET A 148 -106.61 118.29 32.93
CA MET A 148 -106.65 117.20 33.91
C MET A 148 -105.84 116.00 33.44
N VAL A 149 -105.88 115.69 32.14
CA VAL A 149 -105.13 114.59 31.53
C VAL A 149 -103.62 114.87 31.58
N ILE A 150 -103.20 116.08 31.21
CA ILE A 150 -101.78 116.45 31.23
C ILE A 150 -101.20 116.47 32.65
N VAL A 151 -101.95 116.99 33.65
CA VAL A 151 -101.52 116.99 35.06
C VAL A 151 -101.39 115.57 35.63
N GLU A 152 -102.17 114.61 35.13
CA GLU A 152 -102.06 113.21 35.55
C GLU A 152 -100.88 112.48 34.89
N VAL A 153 -100.64 112.73 33.60
CA VAL A 153 -99.69 111.95 32.79
C VAL A 153 -98.27 112.50 32.83
N THR A 154 -98.08 113.82 32.78
CA THR A 154 -96.75 114.45 32.72
C THR A 154 -95.84 114.08 33.90
N PRO A 155 -96.29 114.14 35.17
CA PRO A 155 -95.44 113.78 36.31
C PRO A 155 -94.98 112.31 36.30
N LYS A 156 -95.72 111.42 35.62
CA LYS A 156 -95.36 109.98 35.54
C LYS A 156 -94.11 109.74 34.70
N VAL A 157 -93.83 110.58 33.71
CA VAL A 157 -92.72 110.43 32.74
C VAL A 157 -91.59 111.44 32.92
N GLU A 158 -91.77 112.41 33.82
CA GLU A 158 -90.70 113.33 34.23
C GLU A 158 -89.67 112.63 35.14
N GLU A 159 -88.59 113.34 35.44
CA GLU A 159 -87.57 112.84 36.36
C GLU A 159 -88.17 112.63 37.76
N GLY A 160 -88.06 111.41 38.30
CA GLY A 160 -88.73 111.01 39.54
C GLY A 160 -90.18 110.53 39.38
N GLY A 161 -90.72 110.49 38.16
CA GLY A 161 -92.02 109.92 37.86
C GLY A 161 -92.05 108.39 37.96
N THR A 162 -93.25 107.82 38.13
CA THR A 162 -93.45 106.37 38.29
C THR A 162 -92.92 105.55 37.11
N VAL A 163 -93.15 105.98 35.87
CA VAL A 163 -92.66 105.29 34.66
C VAL A 163 -91.14 105.39 34.58
N THR A 164 -90.57 106.55 34.90
CA THR A 164 -89.12 106.79 34.90
C THR A 164 -88.40 105.94 35.96
N ILE A 165 -88.94 105.87 37.19
CA ILE A 165 -88.38 105.06 38.28
C ILE A 165 -88.42 103.58 37.89
N LEU A 166 -89.59 103.07 37.49
CA LEU A 166 -89.75 101.67 37.11
C LEU A 166 -88.82 101.29 35.94
N ALA A 167 -88.75 102.12 34.89
CA ALA A 167 -87.89 101.86 33.75
C ALA A 167 -86.40 101.78 34.16
N ASN A 168 -85.93 102.72 34.99
CA ASN A 168 -84.55 102.71 35.47
C ASN A 168 -84.24 101.52 36.39
N GLU A 169 -85.15 101.17 37.31
CA GLU A 169 -85.00 99.99 38.18
C GLU A 169 -84.95 98.68 37.37
N ILE A 170 -85.82 98.55 36.37
CA ILE A 170 -85.85 97.42 35.45
C ILE A 170 -84.54 97.34 34.66
N LEU A 171 -84.09 98.45 34.06
CA LEU A 171 -82.85 98.47 33.26
C LEU A 171 -81.62 98.15 34.11
N ASN A 172 -81.54 98.66 35.35
CA ASN A 172 -80.48 98.31 36.29
C ASN A 172 -80.51 96.83 36.66
N SER A 173 -81.69 96.28 36.92
CA SER A 173 -81.85 94.86 37.26
C SER A 173 -81.48 93.95 36.08
N LEU A 174 -81.86 94.33 34.85
CA LEU A 174 -81.44 93.63 33.63
C LEU A 174 -79.92 93.66 33.46
N ALA A 175 -79.27 94.80 33.71
CA ALA A 175 -77.82 94.91 33.64
C ALA A 175 -77.11 93.99 34.65
N ILE A 176 -77.67 93.82 35.86
CA ILE A 176 -77.14 92.89 36.87
C ILE A 176 -77.28 91.43 36.39
N ILE A 177 -78.46 91.04 35.90
CA ILE A 177 -78.72 89.67 35.40
C ILE A 177 -77.80 89.37 34.20
N GLN A 178 -77.67 90.30 33.25
CA GLN A 178 -76.75 90.17 32.11
C GLN A 178 -75.30 90.00 32.57
N THR A 179 -74.85 90.82 33.53
CA THR A 179 -73.48 90.72 34.08
C THR A 179 -73.24 89.37 34.75
N ASN A 180 -74.20 88.86 35.52
CA ASN A 180 -74.09 87.54 36.16
C ASN A 180 -74.04 86.42 35.11
N MET A 181 -74.86 86.50 34.07
CA MET A 181 -74.88 85.50 33.01
C MET A 181 -73.61 85.52 32.16
N ASP A 182 -73.08 86.70 31.85
CA ASP A 182 -71.78 86.87 31.19
C ASP A 182 -70.63 86.28 32.02
N ASN A 183 -70.67 86.48 33.35
CA ASN A 183 -69.68 85.89 34.26
C ASN A 183 -69.77 84.36 34.26
N GLN A 184 -70.97 83.77 34.30
CA GLN A 184 -71.13 82.32 34.19
C GLN A 184 -70.63 81.77 32.85
N ALA A 185 -70.94 82.45 31.74
CA ALA A 185 -70.45 82.06 30.42
C ALA A 185 -68.92 82.15 30.33
N LYS A 186 -68.31 83.17 30.95
CA LYS A 186 -66.84 83.28 31.07
C LYS A 186 -66.26 82.16 31.92
N ASP A 187 -66.87 81.83 33.05
CA ASP A 187 -66.40 80.75 33.92
C ASP A 187 -66.41 79.40 33.21
N ILE A 188 -67.46 79.09 32.44
CA ILE A 188 -67.53 77.87 31.62
C ILE A 188 -66.44 77.87 30.54
N ASN A 189 -66.21 79.00 29.87
CA ASN A 189 -65.12 79.13 28.90
C ASN A 189 -63.73 78.93 29.54
N ILE A 190 -63.52 79.45 30.75
CA ILE A 190 -62.28 79.25 31.52
C ILE A 190 -62.13 77.77 31.89
N GLN A 191 -63.18 77.13 32.41
CA GLN A 191 -63.18 75.69 32.74
C GLN A 191 -62.87 74.82 31.52
N MET A 192 -63.48 75.12 30.37
CA MET A 192 -63.21 74.43 29.11
C MET A 192 -61.75 74.63 28.66
N SER A 193 -61.24 75.86 28.73
CA SER A 193 -59.85 76.19 28.40
C SER A 193 -58.86 75.50 29.34
N ASP A 194 -59.14 75.45 30.64
CA ASP A 194 -58.33 74.75 31.63
C ASP A 194 -58.30 73.25 31.40
N SER A 195 -59.46 72.65 31.13
CA SER A 195 -59.58 71.23 30.77
C SER A 195 -58.76 70.92 29.51
N PHE A 196 -58.81 71.79 28.51
CA PHE A 196 -58.01 71.63 27.29
C PHE A 196 -56.50 71.79 27.53
N ARG A 197 -56.08 72.76 28.34
CA ARG A 197 -54.66 72.93 28.72
C ARG A 197 -54.13 71.74 29.52
N TRP A 198 -54.94 71.21 30.44
CA TRP A 198 -54.62 69.98 31.16
C TRP A 198 -54.49 68.80 30.19
N PHE A 199 -55.44 68.66 29.28
CA PHE A 199 -55.43 67.62 28.24
C PHE A 199 -54.19 67.68 27.35
N GLN A 200 -53.79 68.87 26.89
CA GLN A 200 -52.56 69.06 26.11
C GLN A 200 -51.31 68.60 26.86
N LYS A 201 -51.17 69.00 28.14
CA LYS A 201 -50.04 68.56 28.99
C LYS A 201 -50.05 67.05 29.19
N PHE A 202 -51.23 66.48 29.39
CA PHE A 202 -51.41 65.04 29.54
C PHE A 202 -50.98 64.28 28.27
N ILE A 203 -51.42 64.72 27.08
CA ILE A 203 -50.99 64.11 25.81
C ILE A 203 -49.48 64.16 25.65
N LEU A 204 -48.85 65.32 25.89
CA LEU A 204 -47.39 65.46 25.77
C LEU A 204 -46.66 64.50 26.72
N PHE A 205 -47.16 64.37 27.95
CA PHE A 205 -46.63 63.41 28.92
C PHE A 205 -46.84 61.95 28.48
N ALA A 206 -48.02 61.62 27.96
CA ALA A 206 -48.33 60.28 27.45
C ALA A 206 -47.43 59.90 26.27
N ILE A 207 -47.19 60.82 25.33
CA ILE A 207 -46.26 60.62 24.20
C ILE A 207 -44.84 60.35 24.72
N LEU A 208 -44.36 61.15 25.68
CA LEU A 208 -43.04 60.94 26.28
C LEU A 208 -42.94 59.57 26.97
N LEU A 209 -43.97 59.17 27.72
CA LEU A 209 -44.03 57.86 28.38
C LEU A 209 -43.98 56.73 27.35
N VAL A 210 -44.79 56.80 26.30
CA VAL A 210 -44.77 55.81 25.21
C VAL A 210 -43.39 55.73 24.58
N ALA A 211 -42.74 56.86 24.29
CA ALA A 211 -41.38 56.88 23.76
C ALA A 211 -40.37 56.20 24.69
N ILE A 212 -40.44 56.46 26.00
CA ILE A 212 -39.58 55.79 27.00
C ILE A 212 -39.83 54.29 27.02
N PHE A 213 -41.09 53.85 27.00
CA PHE A 213 -41.43 52.42 26.95
C PHE A 213 -40.93 51.75 25.66
N VAL A 214 -41.05 52.40 24.51
CA VAL A 214 -40.52 51.90 23.23
C VAL A 214 -39.00 51.75 23.31
N LEU A 215 -38.28 52.77 23.81
CA LEU A 215 -36.82 52.69 23.97
C LEU A 215 -36.41 51.60 24.96
N GLY A 216 -37.12 51.46 26.08
CA GLY A 216 -36.89 50.41 27.07
C GLY A 216 -37.14 49.00 26.50
N ALA A 217 -38.24 48.81 25.78
CA ALA A 217 -38.57 47.56 25.11
C ALA A 217 -37.53 47.21 24.03
N ALA A 218 -37.08 48.19 23.25
CA ALA A 218 -36.03 48.02 22.26
C ALA A 218 -34.69 47.62 22.91
N TYR A 219 -34.29 48.31 23.98
CA TYR A 219 -33.09 47.97 24.75
C TYR A 219 -33.16 46.55 25.32
N PHE A 220 -34.29 46.22 25.95
CA PHE A 220 -34.53 44.90 26.54
C PHE A 220 -34.53 43.79 25.49
N THR A 221 -35.20 43.97 24.36
CA THR A 221 -35.23 43.01 23.24
C THR A 221 -33.83 42.81 22.67
N THR A 222 -33.07 43.90 22.52
CA THR A 222 -31.69 43.83 22.03
C THR A 222 -30.81 43.00 22.96
N ARG A 223 -30.83 43.30 24.27
CA ARG A 223 -30.07 42.58 25.31
C ARG A 223 -30.47 41.12 25.48
N SER A 224 -31.76 40.84 25.47
CA SER A 224 -32.29 39.52 25.84
C SER A 224 -32.46 38.56 24.66
N ILE A 225 -32.50 39.06 23.43
CA ILE A 225 -32.75 38.24 22.23
C ILE A 225 -31.65 38.47 21.19
N VAL A 226 -31.44 39.73 20.76
CA VAL A 226 -30.54 40.02 19.62
C VAL A 226 -29.08 39.67 19.92
N PHE A 227 -28.54 40.11 21.06
CA PHE A 227 -27.13 39.83 21.42
C PHE A 227 -26.83 38.33 21.55
N PRO A 228 -27.61 37.52 22.30
CA PRO A 228 -27.42 36.07 22.35
C PRO A 228 -27.46 35.39 20.97
N ILE A 229 -28.42 35.76 20.12
CA ILE A 229 -28.52 35.22 18.75
C ILE A 229 -27.31 35.61 17.91
N MET A 230 -26.84 36.85 18.01
CA MET A 230 -25.64 37.31 17.31
C MET A 230 -24.38 36.57 17.76
N LYS A 231 -24.25 36.31 19.07
CA LYS A 231 -23.14 35.50 19.61
C LYS A 231 -23.22 34.05 19.13
N LEU A 232 -24.41 33.48 19.08
CA LEU A 232 -24.66 32.15 18.53
C LEU A 232 -24.26 32.08 17.04
N LYS A 233 -24.65 33.10 16.25
CA LYS A 233 -24.23 33.25 14.86
C LYS A 233 -22.71 33.33 14.73
N GLU A 234 -22.04 34.12 15.58
CA GLU A 234 -20.58 34.26 15.57
C GLU A 234 -19.88 32.93 15.83
N PHE A 235 -20.34 32.17 16.83
CA PHE A 235 -19.81 30.85 17.14
C PHE A 235 -19.97 29.89 15.95
N LEU A 236 -21.16 29.84 15.35
CA LEU A 236 -21.42 29.02 14.17
C LEU A 236 -20.50 29.40 13.00
N LEU A 237 -20.34 30.69 12.71
CA LEU A 237 -19.46 31.16 11.63
C LEU A 237 -17.97 30.88 11.88
N THR A 238 -17.52 30.90 13.14
CA THR A 238 -16.16 30.48 13.48
C THR A 238 -15.99 28.98 13.26
N MET A 239 -17.00 28.18 13.61
CA MET A 239 -17.00 26.73 13.40
C MET A 239 -17.04 26.33 11.93
N THR A 240 -17.73 27.09 11.05
CA THR A 240 -17.67 26.82 9.61
C THR A 240 -16.29 27.04 9.00
N ARG A 241 -15.39 27.76 9.67
CA ARG A 241 -13.97 27.91 9.29
C ARG A 241 -13.08 26.82 9.88
N GLY A 242 -13.65 25.82 10.54
CA GLY A 242 -12.90 24.75 11.20
C GLY A 242 -12.27 25.16 12.53
N VAL A 243 -12.64 26.31 13.09
CA VAL A 243 -12.11 26.78 14.38
C VAL A 243 -13.14 26.50 15.48
N LEU A 244 -12.75 25.75 16.50
CA LEU A 244 -13.61 25.50 17.66
C LEU A 244 -13.47 26.65 18.68
N PRO A 245 -14.57 27.30 19.09
CA PRO A 245 -14.55 28.31 20.14
C PRO A 245 -14.00 27.76 21.46
N LYS A 246 -13.19 28.57 22.16
CA LYS A 246 -12.62 28.19 23.47
C LYS A 246 -13.61 28.36 24.60
N GLU A 247 -14.38 29.44 24.55
CA GLU A 247 -15.38 29.77 25.58
C GLU A 247 -16.69 29.03 25.30
N LYS A 248 -17.44 28.73 26.36
CA LYS A 248 -18.81 28.22 26.25
C LYS A 248 -19.78 29.39 26.16
N MET A 249 -20.85 29.21 25.39
CA MET A 249 -21.95 30.16 25.44
C MET A 249 -22.69 30.05 26.78
N GLU A 250 -23.12 31.20 27.30
CA GLU A 250 -23.99 31.25 28.46
C GLU A 250 -25.34 30.61 28.13
N THR A 251 -25.88 29.85 29.07
CA THR A 251 -27.15 29.14 28.90
C THR A 251 -28.19 29.76 29.82
N ASN A 252 -29.28 30.20 29.22
CA ASN A 252 -30.45 30.72 29.92
C ASN A 252 -31.57 29.69 29.89
N ASN A 253 -32.56 29.83 30.79
CA ASN A 253 -33.74 28.94 30.80
C ASN A 253 -34.79 29.42 29.78
N ASP A 254 -34.44 29.42 28.49
CA ASP A 254 -35.25 29.83 27.35
C ASP A 254 -34.84 29.07 26.07
N GLU A 255 -35.53 29.31 24.96
CA GLU A 255 -35.25 28.63 23.69
C GLU A 255 -33.84 28.91 23.15
N ILE A 256 -33.31 30.11 23.40
CA ILE A 256 -31.95 30.48 22.95
C ILE A 256 -30.90 29.74 23.79
N GLY A 257 -31.15 29.58 25.09
CA GLY A 257 -30.32 28.82 25.99
C GLY A 257 -30.33 27.32 25.71
N ASP A 258 -31.45 26.77 25.23
CA ASP A 258 -31.49 25.39 24.73
C ASP A 258 -30.58 25.23 23.50
N MET A 259 -30.67 26.17 22.54
CA MET A 259 -29.77 26.19 21.38
C MET A 259 -28.30 26.36 21.80
N ALA A 260 -28.02 27.22 22.78
CA ALA A 260 -26.67 27.42 23.30
C ALA A 260 -26.12 26.16 24.00
N SER A 261 -26.97 25.44 24.73
CA SER A 261 -26.63 24.18 25.39
C SER A 261 -26.31 23.10 24.36
N ALA A 262 -27.15 22.97 23.33
CA ALA A 262 -26.93 22.04 22.22
C ALA A 262 -25.63 22.37 21.45
N LEU A 263 -25.37 23.65 21.18
CA LEU A 263 -24.14 24.09 20.52
C LEU A 263 -22.90 23.80 21.38
N ASN A 264 -22.96 24.07 22.69
CA ASN A 264 -21.86 23.77 23.61
C ASN A 264 -21.54 22.27 23.64
N LEU A 265 -22.57 21.42 23.67
CA LEU A 265 -22.41 19.96 23.60
C LEU A 265 -21.76 19.54 22.28
N TYR A 266 -22.19 20.12 21.16
CA TYR A 266 -21.62 19.84 19.85
C TYR A 266 -20.14 20.27 19.76
N ILE A 267 -19.79 21.46 20.28
CA ILE A 267 -18.40 21.94 20.33
C ILE A 267 -17.52 20.98 21.14
N GLU A 268 -17.99 20.54 22.31
CA GLU A 268 -17.25 19.61 23.16
C GLU A 268 -17.02 18.26 22.47
N ASN A 269 -18.05 17.75 21.79
CA ASN A 269 -17.95 16.50 21.04
C ASN A 269 -16.97 16.62 19.86
N MET A 270 -17.00 17.72 19.11
CA MET A 270 -16.03 18.00 18.06
C MET A 270 -14.60 18.09 18.60
N ARG A 271 -14.42 18.67 19.79
CA ARG A 271 -13.11 18.71 20.46
C ARG A 271 -12.61 17.30 20.79
N ARG A 272 -13.42 16.48 21.44
CA ARG A 272 -13.09 15.07 21.75
C ARG A 272 -12.76 14.26 20.49
N THR A 273 -13.51 14.47 19.42
CA THR A 273 -13.30 13.79 18.12
C THR A 273 -11.98 14.20 17.48
N SER A 274 -11.65 15.49 17.51
CA SER A 274 -10.37 16.01 17.04
C SER A 274 -9.19 15.48 17.85
N GLU A 275 -9.30 15.48 19.17
CA GLU A 275 -8.29 14.91 20.08
C GLU A 275 -8.06 13.42 19.81
N PHE A 276 -9.13 12.66 19.59
CA PHE A 276 -9.03 11.25 19.20
C PHE A 276 -8.28 11.07 17.88
N ALA A 277 -8.63 11.83 16.83
CA ALA A 277 -7.94 11.77 15.55
C ALA A 277 -6.44 12.12 15.68
N VAL A 278 -6.08 13.08 16.54
CA VAL A 278 -4.68 13.43 16.85
C VAL A 278 -3.95 12.27 17.52
N GLU A 279 -4.57 11.59 18.50
CA GLU A 279 -3.97 10.43 19.16
C GLU A 279 -3.75 9.26 18.20
N ILE A 280 -4.71 8.99 17.28
CA ILE A 280 -4.53 8.01 16.21
C ILE A 280 -3.36 8.41 15.30
N GLY A 281 -3.25 9.69 14.94
CA GLY A 281 -2.15 10.21 14.12
C GLY A 281 -0.77 10.08 14.79
N LYS A 282 -0.70 10.05 16.12
CA LYS A 282 0.53 9.77 16.88
C LYS A 282 0.86 8.27 17.00
N GLY A 283 0.01 7.40 16.45
CA GLY A 283 0.15 5.94 16.57
C GLY A 283 -0.38 5.34 17.87
N ASN A 284 -1.13 6.12 18.67
CA ASN A 284 -1.72 5.63 19.92
C ASN A 284 -3.09 4.99 19.65
N TYR A 285 -3.07 3.72 19.21
CA TYR A 285 -4.29 3.00 18.83
C TYR A 285 -5.08 2.40 20.01
N ASP A 286 -4.58 2.51 21.24
CA ASP A 286 -5.24 1.99 22.44
C ASP A 286 -6.07 3.06 23.18
N THR A 287 -6.08 4.29 22.65
CA THR A 287 -6.88 5.38 23.19
C THR A 287 -8.39 5.07 23.14
N LYS A 288 -9.10 5.45 24.21
CA LYS A 288 -10.54 5.19 24.37
C LYS A 288 -11.34 6.31 23.72
N PHE A 289 -12.27 5.92 22.84
CA PHE A 289 -13.21 6.83 22.21
C PHE A 289 -14.52 6.08 21.96
N GLU A 290 -15.62 6.75 22.28
CA GLU A 290 -16.98 6.25 22.10
C GLU A 290 -17.73 7.23 21.21
N ALA A 291 -18.37 6.70 20.18
CA ALA A 291 -19.22 7.46 19.29
C ALA A 291 -20.46 7.98 20.04
N LEU A 292 -21.01 9.12 19.62
CA LEU A 292 -22.14 9.75 20.31
C LEU A 292 -23.43 8.92 20.25
N SER A 293 -23.58 8.15 19.19
CA SER A 293 -24.69 7.24 18.95
C SER A 293 -24.29 6.27 17.82
N GLU A 294 -25.15 5.29 17.55
CA GLU A 294 -24.99 4.41 16.38
C GLU A 294 -25.03 5.20 15.04
N GLU A 295 -25.65 6.38 15.03
CA GLU A 295 -25.76 7.26 13.85
C GLU A 295 -24.59 8.26 13.70
N ASP A 296 -23.64 8.29 14.64
CA ASP A 296 -22.48 9.18 14.58
C ASP A 296 -21.47 8.71 13.52
N MET A 297 -21.72 9.15 12.29
CA MET A 297 -20.93 8.76 11.11
C MET A 297 -19.44 9.05 11.28
N LEU A 298 -19.07 10.24 11.79
CA LEU A 298 -17.67 10.62 11.93
C LEU A 298 -16.99 9.85 13.06
N GLY A 299 -17.65 9.72 14.22
CA GLY A 299 -17.12 8.95 15.34
C GLY A 299 -16.89 7.49 14.98
N ASN A 300 -17.87 6.84 14.33
CA ASN A 300 -17.77 5.45 13.90
C ASN A 300 -16.70 5.26 12.82
N ALA A 301 -16.59 6.16 11.84
CA ALA A 301 -15.56 6.10 10.81
C ALA A 301 -14.13 6.22 11.40
N LEU A 302 -13.93 7.07 12.42
CA LEU A 302 -12.64 7.18 13.10
C LEU A 302 -12.31 5.93 13.92
N ILE A 303 -13.31 5.30 14.56
CA ILE A 303 -13.14 4.01 15.26
C ILE A 303 -12.69 2.92 14.28
N GLU A 304 -13.34 2.85 13.11
CA GLU A 304 -12.99 1.91 12.04
C GLU A 304 -11.58 2.19 11.50
N MET A 305 -11.24 3.47 11.25
CA MET A 305 -9.89 3.87 10.83
C MET A 305 -8.82 3.46 11.84
N ARG A 306 -9.04 3.69 13.14
CA ARG A 306 -8.14 3.20 14.20
C ARG A 306 -7.95 1.70 14.12
N GLN A 307 -9.04 0.94 13.97
CA GLN A 307 -8.99 -0.53 13.91
C GLN A 307 -8.18 -1.02 12.71
N ASN A 308 -8.42 -0.44 11.53
CA ASN A 308 -7.70 -0.78 10.31
C ASN A 308 -6.20 -0.42 10.41
N LEU A 309 -5.86 0.72 10.99
CA LEU A 309 -4.46 1.12 11.22
C LEU A 309 -3.76 0.20 12.22
N LYS A 310 -4.40 -0.13 13.34
CA LYS A 310 -3.88 -1.08 14.32
C LYS A 310 -3.58 -2.44 13.67
N GLN A 311 -4.55 -2.95 12.90
CA GLN A 311 -4.38 -4.20 12.15
C GLN A 311 -3.24 -4.12 11.12
N ALA A 312 -3.11 -3.01 10.38
CA ALA A 312 -2.04 -2.82 9.42
C ALA A 312 -0.64 -2.81 10.06
N VAL A 313 -0.52 -2.19 11.24
CA VAL A 313 0.73 -2.18 12.03
C VAL A 313 1.06 -3.59 12.53
N ASP A 314 0.08 -4.31 13.09
CA ASP A 314 0.30 -5.67 13.58
C ASP A 314 0.67 -6.64 12.44
N GLN A 315 -0.02 -6.56 11.30
CA GLN A 315 0.35 -7.30 10.09
C GLN A 315 1.72 -6.88 9.53
N GLY A 316 2.08 -5.60 9.66
CA GLY A 316 3.40 -5.09 9.27
C GLY A 316 4.52 -5.74 10.09
N LYS A 317 4.34 -5.87 11.41
CA LYS A 317 5.30 -6.56 12.29
C LYS A 317 5.45 -8.03 11.93
N GLU A 318 4.34 -8.72 11.67
CA GLU A 318 4.38 -10.14 11.29
C GLU A 318 5.10 -10.34 9.95
N ARG A 319 4.78 -9.52 8.94
CA ARG A 319 5.48 -9.54 7.65
C ARG A 319 6.98 -9.28 7.80
N ALA A 320 7.36 -8.29 8.61
CA ALA A 320 8.77 -7.98 8.85
C ALA A 320 9.53 -9.16 9.47
N ARG A 321 8.92 -9.89 10.41
CA ARG A 321 9.52 -11.11 11.00
C ARG A 321 9.70 -12.21 9.96
N VAL A 322 8.70 -12.45 9.11
CA VAL A 322 8.77 -13.44 8.04
C VAL A 322 9.87 -13.08 7.02
N ASP A 323 9.95 -11.81 6.63
CA ASP A 323 10.97 -11.32 5.71
C ASP A 323 12.38 -11.42 6.30
N GLU A 324 12.55 -11.13 7.60
CA GLU A 324 13.83 -11.30 8.31
C GLU A 324 14.30 -12.76 8.28
N ILE A 325 13.41 -13.70 8.60
CA ILE A 325 13.70 -15.15 8.54
C ILE A 325 14.09 -15.55 7.10
N ARG A 326 13.31 -15.12 6.10
CA ARG A 326 13.57 -15.45 4.69
C ARG A 326 14.92 -14.91 4.22
N ASN A 327 15.25 -13.67 4.59
CA ASN A 327 16.52 -13.03 4.27
C ASN A 327 17.69 -13.74 4.95
N TRP A 328 17.52 -14.16 6.21
CA TRP A 328 18.49 -14.99 6.92
C TRP A 328 18.75 -16.29 6.14
N VAL A 329 17.72 -17.09 5.85
CA VAL A 329 17.84 -18.36 5.09
C VAL A 329 18.54 -18.16 3.74
N THR A 330 18.12 -17.15 2.96
CA THR A 330 18.67 -16.87 1.62
C THR A 330 20.15 -16.49 1.70
N LYS A 331 20.52 -15.64 2.66
CA LYS A 331 21.92 -15.26 2.89
C LYS A 331 22.76 -16.46 3.31
N GLY A 332 22.24 -17.31 4.18
CA GLY A 332 22.88 -18.56 4.59
C GLY A 332 23.16 -19.45 3.37
N LEU A 333 22.14 -19.76 2.56
CA LEU A 333 22.31 -20.66 1.41
C LEU A 333 23.34 -20.13 0.41
N ALA A 334 23.39 -18.81 0.19
CA ALA A 334 24.39 -18.18 -0.67
C ALA A 334 25.82 -18.35 -0.11
N ASP A 335 26.02 -18.06 1.18
CA ASP A 335 27.31 -18.17 1.88
C ASP A 335 27.84 -19.62 1.86
N PHE A 336 26.97 -20.59 2.17
CA PHE A 336 27.35 -22.01 2.07
C PHE A 336 27.57 -22.45 0.62
N GLY A 337 26.81 -21.92 -0.34
CA GLY A 337 27.05 -22.17 -1.75
C GLY A 337 28.46 -21.77 -2.21
N ASP A 338 29.01 -20.67 -1.70
CA ASP A 338 30.39 -20.26 -1.94
C ASP A 338 31.39 -21.24 -1.29
N ILE A 339 31.17 -21.62 -0.03
CA ILE A 339 32.02 -22.57 0.70
C ILE A 339 32.08 -23.93 -0.01
N LEU A 340 30.94 -24.44 -0.45
CA LEU A 340 30.83 -25.70 -1.18
C LEU A 340 31.62 -25.67 -2.49
N ARG A 341 31.56 -24.57 -3.24
CA ARG A 341 32.32 -24.39 -4.48
C ARG A 341 33.83 -24.29 -4.27
N GLN A 342 34.27 -23.60 -3.22
CA GLN A 342 35.70 -23.35 -2.99
C GLN A 342 36.46 -24.58 -2.48
N ASN A 343 35.77 -25.57 -1.92
CA ASN A 343 36.40 -26.74 -1.29
C ASN A 343 36.03 -28.05 -2.00
N SER A 344 35.65 -28.01 -3.29
CA SER A 344 35.17 -29.18 -4.04
C SER A 344 36.28 -30.18 -4.45
N ASP A 345 37.53 -29.92 -4.06
CA ASP A 345 38.72 -30.67 -4.43
C ASP A 345 39.13 -31.74 -3.41
N ASN A 346 38.67 -31.63 -2.17
CA ASN A 346 39.06 -32.54 -1.09
C ASN A 346 37.93 -32.69 -0.05
N MET A 347 37.53 -33.95 0.20
CA MET A 347 36.42 -34.25 1.11
C MET A 347 36.64 -33.77 2.55
N ASP A 348 37.87 -33.88 3.07
CA ASP A 348 38.18 -33.51 4.45
C ASP A 348 38.13 -31.99 4.64
N ARG A 349 38.68 -31.22 3.68
CA ARG A 349 38.60 -29.75 3.69
C ARG A 349 37.17 -29.26 3.57
N LEU A 350 36.39 -29.85 2.65
CA LEU A 350 34.96 -29.53 2.48
C LEU A 350 34.20 -29.74 3.79
N SER A 351 34.33 -30.92 4.38
CA SER A 351 33.62 -31.31 5.60
C SER A 351 33.99 -30.41 6.78
N LYS A 352 35.26 -30.01 6.90
CA LYS A 352 35.72 -29.10 7.96
C LYS A 352 35.23 -27.66 7.77
N SER A 353 35.34 -27.13 6.56
CA SER A 353 34.92 -25.76 6.24
C SER A 353 33.40 -25.57 6.41
N VAL A 354 32.61 -26.53 5.94
CA VAL A 354 31.15 -26.54 6.12
C VAL A 354 30.78 -26.60 7.60
N MET A 355 31.34 -27.54 8.36
CA MET A 355 30.98 -27.70 9.78
C MET A 355 31.36 -26.49 10.64
N ASN A 356 32.55 -25.91 10.44
CA ASN A 356 32.95 -24.71 11.16
C ASN A 356 31.95 -23.57 10.95
N ARG A 357 31.60 -23.30 9.69
CA ARG A 357 30.65 -22.23 9.38
C ARG A 357 29.24 -22.54 9.88
N LEU A 358 28.81 -23.79 9.78
CA LEU A 358 27.47 -24.23 10.21
C LEU A 358 27.25 -24.04 11.70
N ILE A 359 28.24 -24.41 12.51
CA ILE A 359 28.20 -24.21 13.96
C ILE A 359 28.07 -22.72 14.30
N ASP A 360 28.92 -21.88 13.73
CA ASP A 360 28.87 -20.43 13.96
C ASP A 360 27.57 -19.78 13.46
N TYR A 361 27.05 -20.22 12.31
CA TYR A 361 25.89 -19.61 11.68
C TYR A 361 24.58 -19.97 12.38
N ILE A 362 24.47 -21.22 12.87
CA ILE A 362 23.31 -21.69 13.65
C ILE A 362 23.42 -21.27 15.12
N GLY A 363 24.64 -21.02 15.61
CA GLY A 363 24.91 -20.81 17.03
C GLY A 363 24.96 -22.11 17.82
N ALA A 364 25.22 -23.24 17.15
CA ALA A 364 25.43 -24.52 17.82
C ALA A 364 26.78 -24.52 18.57
N ASN A 365 26.97 -25.46 19.49
CA ASN A 365 28.19 -25.52 20.31
C ASN A 365 29.13 -26.64 19.88
N GLN A 366 28.58 -27.71 19.31
CA GLN A 366 29.33 -28.88 18.87
C GLN A 366 28.68 -29.43 17.59
N GLY A 367 29.48 -30.02 16.72
CA GLY A 367 28.95 -30.69 15.56
C GLY A 367 29.92 -31.68 14.95
N ALA A 368 29.35 -32.68 14.27
CA ALA A 368 30.08 -33.67 13.51
C ALA A 368 29.42 -33.91 12.15
N MET A 369 30.25 -34.27 11.18
CA MET A 369 29.82 -34.66 9.85
C MET A 369 30.35 -36.05 9.54
N TYR A 370 29.40 -36.94 9.24
CA TYR A 370 29.66 -38.32 8.90
C TYR A 370 29.39 -38.54 7.41
N ILE A 371 30.32 -39.16 6.69
CA ILE A 371 30.19 -39.45 5.26
C ILE A 371 30.14 -40.97 5.08
N LEU A 372 29.22 -41.44 4.22
CA LEU A 372 29.09 -42.86 3.92
C LEU A 372 30.31 -43.34 3.13
N ASN A 373 31.03 -44.33 3.65
CA ASN A 373 32.13 -44.98 2.98
C ASN A 373 31.67 -46.34 2.43
N GLU A 374 31.84 -46.55 1.12
CA GLU A 374 31.37 -47.73 0.37
C GLU A 374 32.55 -48.55 -0.22
N LEU A 375 33.78 -48.36 0.29
CA LEU A 375 34.96 -49.08 -0.21
C LEU A 375 34.87 -50.60 -0.02
N ASP A 376 34.12 -51.07 0.98
CA ASP A 376 33.78 -52.49 1.18
C ASP A 376 32.27 -52.67 0.95
N GLU A 377 31.89 -53.22 -0.22
CA GLU A 377 30.49 -53.42 -0.64
C GLU A 377 29.68 -54.27 0.37
N ARG A 378 30.35 -55.04 1.23
CA ARG A 378 29.68 -55.92 2.20
C ARG A 378 29.35 -55.24 3.52
N SER A 379 29.98 -54.12 3.85
CA SER A 379 29.80 -53.45 5.14
C SER A 379 29.99 -51.93 5.02
N PRO A 380 29.05 -51.20 4.39
CA PRO A 380 29.12 -49.75 4.32
C PRO A 380 28.96 -49.14 5.72
N TYR A 381 29.80 -48.15 6.03
CA TYR A 381 29.79 -47.49 7.34
C TYR A 381 29.90 -45.97 7.18
N PHE A 382 29.38 -45.25 8.17
CA PHE A 382 29.50 -43.81 8.29
C PHE A 382 30.82 -43.45 8.99
N GLU A 383 31.71 -42.82 8.24
CA GLU A 383 33.01 -42.35 8.72
C GLU A 383 32.90 -40.88 9.13
N MET A 384 33.32 -40.54 10.35
CA MET A 384 33.40 -39.16 10.79
C MET A 384 34.52 -38.42 10.03
N LYS A 385 34.16 -37.49 9.14
CA LYS A 385 35.11 -36.70 8.35
C LYS A 385 35.46 -35.36 9.00
N SER A 386 34.55 -34.84 9.84
CA SER A 386 34.77 -33.58 10.55
C SER A 386 34.08 -33.60 11.90
N ALA A 387 34.73 -33.03 12.92
CA ALA A 387 34.17 -32.82 14.24
C ALA A 387 34.76 -31.54 14.86
N ILE A 388 33.90 -30.70 15.42
CA ILE A 388 34.25 -29.44 16.07
C ILE A 388 33.83 -29.49 17.53
N ALA A 389 34.69 -28.99 18.42
CA ALA A 389 34.51 -29.00 19.88
C ALA A 389 34.32 -30.42 20.50
N TYR A 390 34.91 -31.45 19.89
CA TYR A 390 34.82 -32.84 20.35
C TYR A 390 36.02 -33.23 21.24
N GLY A 391 35.75 -33.79 22.43
CA GLY A 391 36.77 -34.14 23.42
C GLY A 391 37.58 -35.40 23.07
N ARG A 392 38.87 -35.23 22.78
CA ARG A 392 39.96 -36.24 22.58
C ARG A 392 39.95 -37.04 21.26
N GLU A 393 41.13 -37.10 20.64
CA GLU A 393 41.48 -37.86 19.42
C GLU A 393 41.13 -39.37 19.45
N LYS A 394 40.91 -39.96 20.63
CA LYS A 394 40.55 -41.39 20.78
C LYS A 394 39.16 -41.76 20.21
N PHE A 395 38.31 -40.79 19.92
CA PHE A 395 36.96 -41.00 19.37
C PHE A 395 36.80 -40.58 17.90
N MET A 396 37.84 -40.04 17.27
CA MET A 396 37.86 -39.62 15.85
C MET A 396 37.79 -40.79 14.85
N LYS A 397 37.73 -42.04 15.33
CA LYS A 397 37.64 -43.27 14.52
C LYS A 397 36.39 -44.11 14.83
N ARG A 398 35.34 -43.51 15.37
CA ARG A 398 34.05 -44.21 15.50
C ARG A 398 33.38 -44.27 14.13
N ASN A 399 33.29 -45.48 13.61
CA ASN A 399 32.47 -45.80 12.45
C ASN A 399 31.11 -46.27 12.96
N PHE A 400 30.04 -45.87 12.29
CA PHE A 400 28.69 -46.34 12.58
C PHE A 400 28.18 -47.16 11.40
N GLU A 401 27.72 -48.37 11.64
CA GLU A 401 27.03 -49.15 10.61
C GLU A 401 25.64 -48.58 10.30
N MET A 402 25.08 -48.99 9.17
CA MET A 402 23.70 -48.65 8.83
C MET A 402 22.74 -49.17 9.91
N LYS A 403 21.83 -48.31 10.40
CA LYS A 403 20.91 -48.57 11.54
C LYS A 403 21.56 -48.64 12.93
N GLU A 404 22.85 -48.33 13.05
CA GLU A 404 23.53 -48.23 14.35
C GLU A 404 23.51 -46.79 14.90
N GLY A 405 23.10 -46.63 16.16
CA GLY A 405 23.05 -45.32 16.83
C GLY A 405 22.05 -44.34 16.19
N LEU A 406 22.07 -43.08 16.65
CA LEU A 406 21.19 -42.03 16.09
C LEU A 406 21.61 -41.63 14.66
N VAL A 407 22.90 -41.66 14.36
CA VAL A 407 23.45 -41.37 13.02
C VAL A 407 22.95 -42.39 12.01
N GLY A 408 23.11 -43.69 12.28
CA GLY A 408 22.66 -44.76 11.38
C GLY A 408 21.13 -44.81 11.27
N ARG A 409 20.39 -44.47 12.33
CA ARG A 409 18.93 -44.34 12.28
C ARG A 409 18.47 -43.17 11.41
N CYS A 410 19.04 -41.99 11.60
CA CYS A 410 18.78 -40.79 10.80
C CYS A 410 19.04 -41.06 9.31
N ALA A 411 20.17 -41.71 9.01
CA ALA A 411 20.49 -42.15 7.66
C ALA A 411 19.47 -43.16 7.10
N PHE A 412 19.10 -44.19 7.87
CA PHE A 412 18.18 -45.22 7.40
C PHE A 412 16.77 -44.67 7.13
N GLU A 413 16.26 -43.82 8.01
CA GLU A 413 14.92 -43.22 7.88
C GLU A 413 14.88 -42.09 6.83
N LYS A 414 16.04 -41.54 6.44
CA LYS A 414 16.15 -40.33 5.59
C LYS A 414 15.38 -39.13 6.13
N LEU A 415 15.17 -39.09 7.45
CA LEU A 415 14.44 -38.05 8.14
C LEU A 415 15.32 -37.41 9.21
N PRO A 416 15.21 -36.08 9.41
CA PRO A 416 15.93 -35.40 10.47
C PRO A 416 15.43 -35.87 11.84
N VAL A 417 16.34 -35.94 12.82
CA VAL A 417 16.04 -36.31 14.20
C VAL A 417 16.34 -35.10 15.08
N TYR A 418 15.33 -34.60 15.80
CA TYR A 418 15.49 -33.51 16.75
C TYR A 418 15.11 -33.97 18.17
N LEU A 419 16.07 -33.88 19.09
CA LEU A 419 15.91 -34.26 20.48
C LEU A 419 16.06 -33.03 21.37
N LYS A 420 15.09 -32.82 22.26
CA LYS A 420 15.07 -31.75 23.26
C LYS A 420 15.58 -32.17 24.64
N GLU A 421 15.73 -33.48 24.85
CA GLU A 421 16.25 -34.07 26.07
C GLU A 421 17.17 -35.22 25.65
N ILE A 422 18.48 -34.98 25.79
CA ILE A 422 19.50 -35.96 25.43
C ILE A 422 19.69 -36.91 26.64
N PRO A 423 19.70 -38.24 26.43
CA PRO A 423 20.03 -39.17 27.52
C PRO A 423 21.41 -38.88 28.13
N GLY A 424 21.51 -38.92 29.46
CA GLY A 424 22.77 -38.62 30.18
C GLY A 424 23.93 -39.51 29.74
N ASN A 425 25.13 -38.95 29.70
CA ASN A 425 26.36 -39.54 29.15
C ASN A 425 26.41 -39.78 27.62
N TYR A 426 25.45 -39.29 26.84
CA TYR A 426 25.48 -39.44 25.38
C TYR A 426 26.57 -38.56 24.74
N ILE A 427 26.61 -37.27 25.06
CA ILE A 427 27.59 -36.28 24.56
C ILE A 427 27.96 -35.32 25.70
N HIS A 428 29.25 -34.97 25.80
CA HIS A 428 29.74 -33.95 26.73
C HIS A 428 30.60 -32.91 26.00
N LEU A 429 30.31 -31.63 26.24
CA LEU A 429 31.19 -30.52 25.91
C LEU A 429 32.23 -30.36 27.02
N THR A 430 33.51 -30.39 26.65
CA THR A 430 34.62 -30.23 27.58
C THR A 430 35.29 -28.87 27.40
N SER A 431 35.40 -28.10 28.47
CA SER A 431 36.21 -26.89 28.57
C SER A 431 37.43 -27.14 29.47
N GLY A 432 38.43 -26.27 29.41
CA GLY A 432 39.55 -26.29 30.36
C GLY A 432 39.12 -26.10 31.83
N LEU A 433 37.88 -25.67 32.06
CA LEU A 433 37.31 -25.40 33.39
C LEU A 433 36.24 -26.40 33.84
N GLY A 434 35.77 -27.33 32.99
CA GLY A 434 34.71 -28.26 33.35
C GLY A 434 34.02 -28.92 32.15
N THR A 435 32.94 -29.66 32.40
CA THR A 435 32.15 -30.34 31.37
C THR A 435 30.66 -30.00 31.50
N ALA A 436 29.97 -29.87 30.37
CA ALA A 436 28.52 -29.62 30.31
C ALA A 436 27.86 -30.52 29.25
N GLU A 437 26.61 -30.92 29.49
CA GLU A 437 25.81 -31.67 28.52
C GLU A 437 24.92 -30.70 27.72
N PRO A 438 24.87 -30.79 26.39
CA PRO A 438 23.98 -29.95 25.58
C PRO A 438 22.51 -30.36 25.79
N ASP A 439 21.60 -29.40 25.65
CA ASP A 439 20.16 -29.63 25.85
C ASP A 439 19.48 -30.11 24.55
N PHE A 440 19.99 -29.72 23.38
CA PHE A 440 19.39 -30.00 22.08
C PHE A 440 20.35 -30.73 21.15
N LEU A 441 19.85 -31.76 20.46
CA LEU A 441 20.57 -32.50 19.43
C LEU A 441 19.75 -32.56 18.14
N LEU A 442 20.37 -32.16 17.03
CA LEU A 442 19.79 -32.23 15.70
C LEU A 442 20.67 -33.09 14.80
N LEU A 443 20.07 -34.11 14.18
CA LEU A 443 20.69 -34.90 13.13
C LEU A 443 19.95 -34.66 11.82
N VAL A 444 20.69 -34.38 10.75
CA VAL A 444 20.13 -34.15 9.40
C VAL A 444 20.82 -35.07 8.41
N PRO A 445 20.06 -35.91 7.68
CA PRO A 445 20.63 -36.78 6.66
C PRO A 445 20.99 -35.96 5.42
N LEU A 446 22.13 -36.28 4.82
CA LEU A 446 22.62 -35.67 3.57
C LEU A 446 22.16 -36.56 2.42
N VAL A 447 21.04 -36.18 1.79
CA VAL A 447 20.39 -36.98 0.74
C VAL A 447 20.55 -36.31 -0.62
N PHE A 448 20.96 -37.07 -1.62
CA PHE A 448 21.02 -36.63 -3.03
C PHE A 448 20.61 -37.78 -3.95
N ASN A 449 19.69 -37.54 -4.90
CA ASN A 449 19.13 -38.56 -5.79
C ASN A 449 18.66 -39.84 -5.05
N ASP A 450 17.90 -39.65 -3.96
CA ASP A 450 17.41 -40.70 -3.07
C ASP A 450 18.50 -41.57 -2.40
N LYS A 451 19.77 -41.17 -2.47
CA LYS A 451 20.88 -41.83 -1.78
C LYS A 451 21.37 -40.98 -0.61
N VAL A 452 21.61 -41.64 0.52
CA VAL A 452 22.20 -40.99 1.71
C VAL A 452 23.70 -41.03 1.56
N LEU A 453 24.32 -39.86 1.51
CA LEU A 453 25.77 -39.70 1.35
C LEU A 453 26.46 -39.39 2.68
N GLY A 454 25.69 -39.02 3.70
CA GLY A 454 26.21 -38.68 5.02
C GLY A 454 25.12 -38.23 5.98
N VAL A 455 25.54 -37.80 7.17
CA VAL A 455 24.69 -37.24 8.22
C VAL A 455 25.46 -36.11 8.90
N ILE A 456 24.78 -34.99 9.16
CA ILE A 456 25.27 -33.92 10.03
C ILE A 456 24.62 -34.11 11.40
N GLU A 457 25.41 -33.99 12.45
CA GLU A 457 24.98 -33.99 13.84
C GLU A 457 25.41 -32.67 14.49
N LEU A 458 24.48 -31.98 15.15
CA LEU A 458 24.69 -30.69 15.80
C LEU A 458 24.12 -30.75 17.21
N ALA A 459 24.91 -30.32 18.19
CA ALA A 459 24.46 -30.18 19.57
C ALA A 459 24.55 -28.72 20.02
N SER A 460 23.54 -28.28 20.77
CA SER A 460 23.37 -26.89 21.19
C SER A 460 22.82 -26.80 22.62
N PHE A 461 23.23 -25.77 23.37
CA PHE A 461 22.58 -25.38 24.63
C PHE A 461 21.29 -24.58 24.40
N THR A 462 21.15 -23.96 23.23
CA THR A 462 19.95 -23.18 22.87
C THR A 462 19.04 -23.98 21.94
N PRO A 463 17.71 -23.80 22.03
CA PRO A 463 16.78 -24.42 21.11
C PRO A 463 17.13 -24.06 19.66
N ILE A 464 17.16 -25.07 18.78
CA ILE A 464 17.27 -24.84 17.34
C ILE A 464 15.85 -24.58 16.82
N GLU A 465 15.62 -23.36 16.34
CA GLU A 465 14.32 -22.90 15.86
C GLU A 465 13.91 -23.62 14.57
N THR A 466 12.60 -23.72 14.30
CA THR A 466 12.08 -24.46 13.14
C THR A 466 12.67 -23.99 11.81
N TYR A 467 12.81 -22.67 11.62
CA TYR A 467 13.39 -22.11 10.40
C TYR A 467 14.89 -22.45 10.24
N GLN A 468 15.61 -22.66 11.34
CA GLN A 468 17.01 -23.09 11.32
C GLN A 468 17.11 -24.57 10.94
N THR A 469 16.22 -25.42 11.46
CA THR A 469 16.15 -26.83 11.07
C THR A 469 15.84 -27.00 9.58
N GLU A 470 14.84 -26.30 9.06
CA GLU A 470 14.49 -26.32 7.63
C GLU A 470 15.62 -25.81 6.73
N PHE A 471 16.34 -24.79 7.18
CA PHE A 471 17.55 -24.31 6.51
C PHE A 471 18.62 -25.40 6.44
N ILE A 472 18.91 -26.11 7.53
CA ILE A 472 19.93 -27.17 7.55
C ILE A 472 19.52 -28.35 6.67
N ILE A 473 18.24 -28.71 6.62
CA ILE A 473 17.72 -29.74 5.71
C ILE A 473 17.95 -29.34 4.25
N SER A 474 17.57 -28.10 3.90
CA SER A 474 17.75 -27.56 2.53
C SER A 474 19.23 -27.45 2.16
N LEU A 475 20.07 -27.06 3.11
CA LEU A 475 21.51 -27.02 2.94
C LEU A 475 22.10 -28.44 2.81
N GLY A 476 21.55 -29.42 3.52
CA GLY A 476 21.96 -30.83 3.50
C GLY A 476 21.89 -31.43 2.11
N GLU A 477 20.88 -31.09 1.31
CA GLU A 477 20.77 -31.51 -0.10
C GLU A 477 21.92 -30.94 -0.96
N ASN A 478 22.24 -29.65 -0.80
CA ASN A 478 23.35 -28.99 -1.51
C ASN A 478 24.71 -29.59 -1.12
N ILE A 479 24.90 -29.85 0.17
CA ILE A 479 26.09 -30.52 0.71
C ILE A 479 26.19 -31.94 0.12
N ALA A 480 25.10 -32.72 0.13
CA ALA A 480 25.06 -34.07 -0.42
C ALA A 480 25.45 -34.10 -1.91
N SER A 481 24.86 -33.21 -2.72
CA SER A 481 25.22 -33.05 -4.13
C SER A 481 26.72 -32.77 -4.32
N THR A 482 27.27 -31.86 -3.52
CA THR A 482 28.70 -31.51 -3.58
C THR A 482 29.59 -32.69 -3.18
N ILE A 483 29.24 -33.42 -2.12
CA ILE A 483 29.94 -34.65 -1.68
C ILE A 483 29.97 -35.67 -2.82
N SER A 484 28.84 -35.86 -3.52
CA SER A 484 28.77 -36.77 -4.68
C SER A 484 29.76 -36.35 -5.76
N ASN A 485 29.83 -35.05 -6.08
CA ASN A 485 30.74 -34.54 -7.10
C ASN A 485 32.21 -34.67 -6.69
N VAL A 486 32.56 -34.34 -5.43
CA VAL A 486 33.93 -34.52 -4.91
C VAL A 486 34.35 -35.99 -4.99
N ARG A 487 33.47 -36.91 -4.60
CA ARG A 487 33.73 -38.36 -4.67
C ARG A 487 33.99 -38.83 -6.10
N ILE A 488 33.16 -38.39 -7.06
CA ILE A 488 33.34 -38.73 -8.48
C ILE A 488 34.69 -38.19 -9.00
N ASN A 489 35.06 -36.97 -8.62
CA ASN A 489 36.33 -36.37 -9.02
C ASN A 489 37.54 -37.12 -8.44
N GLU A 490 37.49 -37.51 -7.16
CA GLU A 490 38.54 -38.32 -6.51
C GLU A 490 38.70 -39.69 -7.20
N GLN A 491 37.58 -40.37 -7.49
CA GLN A 491 37.59 -41.65 -8.22
C GLN A 491 38.15 -41.49 -9.64
N THR A 492 37.74 -40.44 -10.36
CA THR A 492 38.24 -40.16 -11.72
C THR A 492 39.74 -39.91 -11.73
N LYS A 493 40.25 -39.17 -10.74
CA LYS A 493 41.69 -38.93 -10.58
C LYS A 493 42.46 -40.23 -10.35
N HIS A 494 41.97 -41.09 -9.46
CA HIS A 494 42.59 -42.40 -9.20
C HIS A 494 42.60 -43.29 -10.46
N LEU A 495 41.48 -43.38 -11.17
CA LEU A 495 41.39 -44.17 -12.42
C LEU A 495 42.28 -43.62 -13.53
N LEU A 496 42.43 -42.30 -13.63
CA LEU A 496 43.33 -41.68 -14.61
C LEU A 496 44.80 -41.99 -14.30
N GLU A 497 45.19 -41.95 -13.01
CA GLU A 497 46.54 -42.34 -12.58
C GLU A 497 46.82 -43.83 -12.88
N GLU A 498 45.85 -44.71 -12.60
CA GLU A 498 45.96 -46.14 -12.92
C GLU A 498 46.04 -46.39 -14.45
N SER A 499 45.20 -45.70 -15.24
CA SER A 499 45.22 -45.80 -16.69
C SER A 499 46.54 -45.33 -17.29
N LYS A 500 47.14 -44.28 -16.72
CA LYS A 500 48.43 -43.75 -17.17
C LYS A 500 49.56 -44.75 -16.90
N LEU A 501 49.61 -45.33 -15.71
CA LEU A 501 50.58 -46.37 -15.35
C LEU A 501 50.51 -47.58 -16.29
N ARG A 502 49.30 -48.06 -16.60
CA ARG A 502 49.11 -49.16 -17.56
C ARG A 502 49.52 -48.79 -18.99
N GLY A 503 49.32 -47.53 -19.39
CA GLY A 503 49.76 -47.03 -20.69
C GLY A 503 51.29 -47.04 -20.83
N ASP A 504 52.00 -46.55 -19.80
CA ASP A 504 53.47 -46.53 -19.77
C ASP A 504 54.05 -47.97 -19.82
N GLU A 505 53.41 -48.93 -19.15
CA GLU A 505 53.82 -50.35 -19.17
C GLU A 505 53.67 -51.01 -20.55
N LEU A 506 52.57 -50.71 -21.27
CA LEU A 506 52.35 -51.21 -22.63
C LEU A 506 53.37 -50.65 -23.63
N SER A 507 53.70 -49.36 -23.54
CA SER A 507 54.72 -48.75 -24.41
C SER A 507 56.11 -49.38 -24.22
N ALA A 508 56.45 -49.81 -23.00
CA ALA A 508 57.70 -50.53 -22.76
C ALA A 508 57.70 -51.93 -23.42
N GLN A 509 56.58 -52.66 -23.37
CA GLN A 509 56.46 -53.98 -24.02
C GLN A 509 56.55 -53.91 -25.55
N GLU A 510 56.00 -52.85 -26.16
CA GLU A 510 56.02 -52.68 -27.63
C GLU A 510 57.44 -52.49 -28.18
N GLU A 511 58.29 -51.71 -27.49
CA GLU A 511 59.67 -51.49 -27.91
C GLU A 511 60.55 -52.75 -27.76
N GLU A 512 60.30 -53.56 -26.73
CA GLU A 512 61.00 -54.85 -26.54
C GLU A 512 60.66 -55.85 -27.68
N LEU A 513 59.39 -55.90 -28.09
CA LEU A 513 58.96 -56.72 -29.23
C LEU A 513 59.60 -56.25 -30.56
N ARG A 514 59.73 -54.93 -30.76
CA ARG A 514 60.35 -54.35 -31.96
C ARG A 514 61.82 -54.77 -32.10
N GLN A 515 62.59 -54.74 -31.01
CA GLN A 515 63.98 -55.19 -31.01
C GLN A 515 64.13 -56.68 -31.36
N ASN A 516 63.30 -57.54 -30.77
CA ASN A 516 63.32 -58.98 -31.06
C ASN A 516 63.03 -59.28 -32.54
N MET A 517 62.19 -58.47 -33.19
CA MET A 517 61.85 -58.65 -34.61
C MET A 517 63.01 -58.26 -35.55
N GLU A 518 63.76 -57.20 -35.23
CA GLU A 518 64.95 -56.77 -35.99
C GLU A 518 66.07 -57.84 -35.94
N GLU A 519 66.29 -58.47 -34.78
CA GLU A 519 67.35 -59.48 -34.60
C GLU A 519 67.05 -60.79 -35.37
N LEU A 520 65.77 -61.19 -35.42
CA LEU A 520 65.31 -62.37 -36.16
C LEU A 520 65.47 -62.20 -37.68
N GLN A 521 65.30 -61.00 -38.20
CA GLN A 521 65.42 -60.72 -39.63
C GLN A 521 66.89 -60.84 -40.10
N ALA A 522 67.84 -60.33 -39.31
CA ALA A 522 69.27 -60.40 -39.63
C ALA A 522 69.79 -61.85 -39.71
N THR A 523 69.28 -62.75 -38.87
CA THR A 523 69.70 -64.16 -38.86
C THR A 523 69.23 -64.95 -40.07
N GLN A 524 68.08 -64.63 -40.67
CA GLN A 524 67.60 -65.31 -41.88
C GLN A 524 68.44 -64.95 -43.12
N GLU A 525 68.86 -63.69 -43.25
CA GLU A 525 69.63 -63.23 -44.41
C GLU A 525 71.00 -63.92 -44.51
N GLU A 526 71.67 -64.19 -43.38
CA GLU A 526 72.99 -64.82 -43.38
C GLU A 526 72.95 -66.31 -43.78
N ALA A 527 71.90 -67.04 -43.39
CA ALA A 527 71.75 -68.46 -43.72
C ALA A 527 71.59 -68.70 -45.23
N ALA A 528 70.77 -67.87 -45.90
CA ALA A 528 70.51 -67.98 -47.34
C ALA A 528 71.79 -67.80 -48.18
N ARG A 529 72.74 -66.98 -47.71
CA ARG A 529 73.99 -66.70 -48.43
C ARG A 529 74.92 -67.92 -48.50
N ARG A 530 75.05 -68.70 -47.42
CA ARG A 530 75.97 -69.86 -47.36
C ARG A 530 75.53 -71.01 -48.26
N GLU A 531 74.22 -71.18 -48.46
CA GLU A 531 73.67 -72.24 -49.30
C GLU A 531 74.03 -72.05 -50.78
N MET A 532 73.99 -70.80 -51.28
CA MET A 532 74.39 -70.50 -52.67
C MET A 532 75.86 -70.78 -52.95
N GLU A 533 76.78 -70.47 -52.02
CA GLU A 533 78.22 -70.66 -52.24
C GLU A 533 78.60 -72.14 -52.41
N MET A 534 77.92 -73.04 -51.69
CA MET A 534 78.19 -74.48 -51.75
C MET A 534 77.79 -75.10 -53.10
N LEU A 535 76.62 -74.70 -53.64
CA LEU A 535 76.13 -75.21 -54.93
C LEU A 535 77.07 -74.84 -56.09
N ASN A 536 77.58 -73.61 -56.11
CA ASN A 536 78.49 -73.13 -57.16
C ASN A 536 79.82 -73.91 -57.21
N THR A 537 80.29 -74.45 -56.08
CA THR A 537 81.57 -75.19 -56.02
C THR A 537 81.46 -76.58 -56.65
N ILE A 538 80.32 -77.25 -56.50
CA ILE A 538 80.09 -78.62 -57.02
C ILE A 538 79.99 -78.60 -58.56
N ASP A 539 79.31 -77.60 -59.12
CA ASP A 539 79.16 -77.46 -60.58
C ASP A 539 80.50 -77.24 -61.30
N ALA A 540 81.47 -76.58 -60.66
CA ALA A 540 82.78 -76.33 -61.26
C ALA A 540 83.61 -77.62 -61.47
N ILE A 541 83.49 -78.60 -60.55
CA ILE A 541 84.23 -79.87 -60.62
C ILE A 541 83.66 -80.75 -61.74
N ASN A 542 82.33 -80.89 -61.80
CA ASN A 542 81.65 -81.75 -62.79
C ASN A 542 81.92 -81.35 -64.24
N ASN A 543 82.18 -80.06 -64.50
CA ASN A 543 82.44 -79.57 -65.86
C ASN A 543 83.89 -79.74 -66.32
N THR A 544 84.86 -80.00 -65.44
CA THR A 544 86.29 -79.94 -65.81
C THR A 544 86.91 -81.32 -66.08
N LEU A 545 86.50 -82.36 -65.36
CA LEU A 545 87.06 -83.72 -65.46
C LEU A 545 86.05 -84.70 -66.02
N GLY A 546 86.52 -85.77 -66.68
CA GLY A 546 85.68 -86.95 -66.88
C GLY A 546 85.45 -87.64 -65.54
N THR A 547 84.23 -88.02 -65.21
CA THR A 547 83.90 -88.66 -63.93
C THR A 547 82.98 -89.84 -64.16
N ILE A 548 83.36 -91.00 -63.61
CA ILE A 548 82.53 -92.19 -63.57
C ILE A 548 82.28 -92.56 -62.11
N GLU A 549 81.03 -92.78 -61.76
CA GLU A 549 80.66 -93.38 -60.50
C GLU A 549 80.52 -94.89 -60.68
N ILE A 550 81.25 -95.65 -59.87
CA ILE A 550 81.27 -97.11 -59.89
C ILE A 550 80.71 -97.60 -58.55
N ASP A 551 79.82 -98.58 -58.59
CA ASP A 551 79.30 -99.22 -57.40
C ASP A 551 80.35 -100.11 -56.72
N ARG A 552 80.03 -100.60 -55.52
CA ARG A 552 80.91 -101.50 -54.75
C ARG A 552 81.21 -102.84 -55.44
N HIS A 553 80.47 -103.21 -56.49
CA HIS A 553 80.64 -104.47 -57.22
C HIS A 553 81.46 -104.29 -58.51
N GLY A 554 81.85 -103.07 -58.85
CA GLY A 554 82.66 -102.76 -60.04
C GLY A 554 81.83 -102.36 -61.26
N ASN A 555 80.51 -102.14 -61.09
CA ASN A 555 79.63 -101.74 -62.17
C ASN A 555 79.46 -100.22 -62.21
N ILE A 556 79.35 -99.67 -63.42
CA ILE A 556 79.20 -98.23 -63.61
C ILE A 556 77.76 -97.79 -63.27
N ASN A 557 77.60 -96.86 -62.34
CA ASN A 557 76.31 -96.26 -61.95
C ASN A 557 75.97 -95.01 -62.75
N SER A 558 76.95 -94.12 -62.93
CA SER A 558 76.75 -92.88 -63.69
C SER A 558 78.04 -92.42 -64.32
N VAL A 559 77.93 -91.68 -65.40
CA VAL A 559 79.05 -91.10 -66.14
C VAL A 559 78.69 -89.66 -66.47
N ASN A 560 79.61 -88.73 -66.27
CA ASN A 560 79.35 -87.34 -66.60
C ASN A 560 79.54 -87.05 -68.10
N ASP A 561 78.91 -85.97 -68.57
CA ASP A 561 78.90 -85.59 -69.98
C ASP A 561 80.31 -85.34 -70.55
N ASN A 562 81.26 -84.90 -69.72
CA ASN A 562 82.63 -84.64 -70.16
C ASN A 562 83.33 -85.93 -70.62
N PHE A 563 83.16 -87.05 -69.90
CA PHE A 563 83.72 -88.33 -70.34
C PHE A 563 83.02 -88.87 -71.59
N LEU A 564 81.68 -88.74 -71.67
CA LEU A 564 80.90 -89.18 -72.82
C LEU A 564 81.26 -88.39 -74.08
N ALA A 565 81.45 -87.08 -73.97
CA ALA A 565 81.83 -86.23 -75.09
C ALA A 565 83.20 -86.60 -75.69
N LYS A 566 84.16 -86.98 -74.85
CA LYS A 566 85.51 -87.36 -75.29
C LYS A 566 85.56 -88.76 -75.92
N THR A 567 84.86 -89.72 -75.32
CA THR A 567 84.84 -91.11 -75.82
C THR A 567 83.83 -91.32 -76.95
N ARG A 568 82.87 -90.40 -77.10
CA ARG A 568 81.68 -90.51 -77.97
C ARG A 568 80.84 -91.77 -77.72
N LEU A 569 80.95 -92.31 -76.51
CA LEU A 569 80.13 -93.43 -76.06
C LEU A 569 78.80 -92.91 -75.53
N ASP A 570 77.75 -93.71 -75.70
CA ASP A 570 76.45 -93.42 -75.10
C ASP A 570 76.40 -93.88 -73.64
N ALA A 571 75.87 -93.05 -72.75
CA ALA A 571 75.81 -93.36 -71.32
C ALA A 571 75.09 -94.69 -71.05
N GLY A 572 74.00 -94.97 -71.77
CA GLY A 572 73.22 -96.20 -71.61
C GLY A 572 73.96 -97.45 -72.05
N SER A 573 75.01 -97.32 -72.87
CA SER A 573 75.89 -98.43 -73.26
C SER A 573 76.97 -98.77 -72.22
N LEU A 574 77.20 -97.88 -71.25
CA LEU A 574 78.21 -98.01 -70.19
C LEU A 574 77.60 -98.30 -68.82
N ILE A 575 76.49 -97.63 -68.47
CA ILE A 575 75.82 -97.80 -67.17
C ILE A 575 75.37 -99.26 -67.01
N GLY A 576 75.71 -99.86 -65.88
CA GLY A 576 75.41 -101.26 -65.53
C GLY A 576 76.42 -102.28 -66.01
N LYS A 577 77.38 -101.92 -66.87
CA LYS A 577 78.49 -102.81 -67.24
C LYS A 577 79.61 -102.79 -66.20
N SER A 578 80.35 -103.88 -66.12
CA SER A 578 81.54 -103.95 -65.29
C SER A 578 82.65 -103.11 -65.92
N PHE A 579 83.28 -102.23 -65.13
CA PHE A 579 84.37 -101.38 -65.61
C PHE A 579 85.55 -102.20 -66.16
N GLN A 580 85.75 -103.43 -65.66
CA GLN A 580 86.79 -104.33 -66.15
C GLN A 580 86.64 -104.72 -67.62
N GLU A 581 85.42 -104.69 -68.16
CA GLU A 581 85.15 -105.07 -69.55
C GLU A 581 85.88 -104.17 -70.57
N PHE A 582 86.24 -102.94 -70.18
CA PHE A 582 86.88 -101.97 -71.08
C PHE A 582 88.29 -102.38 -71.53
N PHE A 583 88.96 -103.24 -70.76
CA PHE A 583 90.31 -103.73 -71.06
C PHE A 583 90.38 -105.26 -71.06
N ALA A 584 89.24 -105.92 -71.28
CA ALA A 584 89.14 -107.37 -71.32
C ALA A 584 90.07 -107.97 -72.41
N GLY A 585 90.87 -108.97 -72.03
CA GLY A 585 91.87 -109.61 -72.91
C GLY A 585 93.27 -109.00 -72.82
N ASN A 586 93.50 -107.97 -71.99
CA ASN A 586 94.82 -107.47 -71.63
C ASN A 586 95.19 -107.93 -70.21
N GLU A 587 95.87 -109.08 -70.09
CA GLU A 587 96.22 -109.72 -68.80
C GLU A 587 96.95 -108.78 -67.83
N LEU A 588 97.73 -107.82 -68.34
CA LEU A 588 98.51 -106.89 -67.51
C LEU A 588 97.62 -105.82 -66.86
N LEU A 589 96.64 -105.29 -67.59
CA LEU A 589 95.67 -104.31 -67.06
C LEU A 589 94.63 -104.98 -66.14
N GLU A 590 94.17 -106.19 -66.47
CA GLU A 590 93.26 -106.95 -65.62
C GLU A 590 93.88 -107.23 -64.25
N LYS A 591 95.14 -107.68 -64.22
CA LYS A 591 95.85 -107.93 -62.96
C LYS A 591 96.04 -106.65 -62.12
N LEU A 592 96.38 -105.54 -62.76
CA LEU A 592 96.55 -104.24 -62.09
C LEU A 592 95.23 -103.71 -61.52
N TYR A 593 94.11 -103.83 -62.24
CA TYR A 593 92.82 -103.37 -61.76
C TYR A 593 92.35 -104.18 -60.54
N VAL A 594 92.57 -105.50 -60.51
CA VAL A 594 92.22 -106.33 -59.34
C VAL A 594 93.00 -105.89 -58.09
N GLU A 595 94.29 -105.56 -58.25
CA GLU A 595 95.11 -105.03 -57.15
C GLU A 595 94.57 -103.68 -56.65
N ILE A 596 94.28 -102.74 -57.56
CA ILE A 596 93.66 -101.45 -57.24
C ILE A 596 92.30 -101.63 -56.54
N TRP A 597 91.46 -102.52 -57.07
CA TRP A 597 90.12 -102.75 -56.53
C TRP A 597 90.15 -103.31 -55.11
N SER A 598 91.17 -104.13 -54.79
CA SER A 598 91.39 -104.62 -53.42
C SER A 598 91.80 -103.48 -52.46
N GLY A 599 92.60 -102.51 -52.92
CA GLY A 599 92.99 -101.33 -52.16
C GLY A 599 91.81 -100.37 -51.88
N LEU A 600 90.88 -100.23 -52.82
CA LEU A 600 89.70 -99.37 -52.67
C LEU A 600 88.80 -99.81 -51.50
N HIS A 601 88.74 -101.12 -51.22
CA HIS A 601 87.94 -101.65 -50.10
C HIS A 601 88.47 -101.22 -48.73
N ILE A 602 89.79 -101.00 -48.60
CA ILE A 602 90.40 -100.51 -47.36
C ILE A 602 90.47 -98.97 -47.32
N GLY A 603 90.14 -98.29 -48.43
CA GLY A 603 90.07 -96.83 -48.53
C GLY A 603 91.26 -96.18 -49.24
N GLU A 604 92.15 -96.96 -49.84
CA GLU A 604 93.27 -96.45 -50.63
C GLU A 604 92.80 -96.15 -52.05
N SER A 605 93.19 -94.99 -52.58
CA SER A 605 92.92 -94.63 -53.97
C SER A 605 93.96 -95.27 -54.88
N GLY A 606 93.54 -95.73 -56.05
CA GLY A 606 94.44 -96.32 -57.04
C GLY A 606 94.31 -95.62 -58.39
N SER A 607 95.39 -95.66 -59.17
CA SER A 607 95.40 -95.08 -60.52
C SER A 607 95.91 -96.09 -61.52
N MET A 608 95.27 -96.09 -62.70
CA MET A 608 95.74 -96.87 -63.83
C MET A 608 95.57 -96.08 -65.11
N THR A 609 96.35 -96.46 -66.12
CA THR A 609 96.23 -95.90 -67.45
C THR A 609 95.69 -96.97 -68.37
N THR A 610 94.60 -96.67 -69.05
CA THR A 610 94.00 -97.53 -70.07
C THR A 610 94.20 -96.89 -71.43
N ASN A 611 94.27 -97.73 -72.47
CA ASN A 611 94.08 -97.27 -73.83
C ASN A 611 92.74 -97.77 -74.35
N PHE A 612 92.08 -96.92 -75.13
CA PHE A 612 90.79 -97.18 -75.72
C PHE A 612 90.86 -96.91 -77.20
N ILE A 613 90.83 -97.97 -78.00
CA ILE A 613 90.89 -97.87 -79.47
C ILE A 613 89.46 -97.69 -79.98
N THR A 614 89.12 -96.45 -80.35
CA THR A 614 87.88 -96.13 -81.07
C THR A 614 88.07 -96.36 -82.57
N THR A 615 86.98 -96.40 -83.35
CA THR A 615 87.06 -96.56 -84.82
C THR A 615 87.92 -95.49 -85.51
N ASP A 616 88.10 -94.32 -84.88
CA ASP A 616 88.77 -93.16 -85.46
C ASP A 616 90.12 -92.81 -84.80
N ALA A 617 90.37 -93.24 -83.55
CA ALA A 617 91.61 -92.92 -82.81
C ALA A 617 91.88 -93.85 -81.60
N GLU A 618 93.15 -94.02 -81.23
CA GLU A 618 93.57 -94.62 -79.95
C GLU A 618 93.64 -93.53 -78.87
N LEU A 619 92.70 -93.54 -77.92
CA LEU A 619 92.67 -92.62 -76.78
C LEU A 619 93.36 -93.25 -75.57
N TRP A 620 93.99 -92.43 -74.74
CA TRP A 620 94.61 -92.86 -73.49
C TRP A 620 94.02 -92.10 -72.31
N PHE A 621 93.51 -92.82 -71.32
CA PHE A 621 92.91 -92.26 -70.12
C PHE A 621 93.69 -92.66 -68.89
N ARG A 622 93.98 -91.69 -68.03
CA ARG A 622 94.42 -91.94 -66.67
C ARG A 622 93.21 -91.87 -65.75
N HIS A 623 92.92 -93.00 -65.14
CA HIS A 623 91.86 -93.19 -64.16
C HIS A 623 92.43 -93.00 -62.76
N THR A 624 91.67 -92.35 -61.89
CA THR A 624 91.99 -92.19 -60.46
C THR A 624 90.76 -92.56 -59.67
N PHE A 625 90.75 -93.76 -59.11
CA PHE A 625 89.64 -94.30 -58.36
C PHE A 625 89.74 -93.83 -56.91
N THR A 626 88.73 -93.09 -56.45
CA THR A 626 88.63 -92.57 -55.08
C THR A 626 87.45 -93.19 -54.34
N PRO A 627 87.66 -93.85 -53.19
CA PRO A 627 86.59 -94.52 -52.46
C PRO A 627 85.78 -93.54 -51.60
N PHE A 628 84.45 -93.60 -51.71
CA PHE A 628 83.53 -92.95 -50.79
C PHE A 628 82.94 -93.99 -49.84
N LYS A 629 83.21 -93.82 -48.55
CA LYS A 629 82.74 -94.71 -47.48
C LYS A 629 81.40 -94.21 -46.93
N ASN A 630 80.54 -95.15 -46.51
CA ASN A 630 79.34 -94.81 -45.75
C ASN A 630 79.69 -94.46 -44.28
N LYS A 631 78.68 -94.10 -43.47
CA LYS A 631 78.87 -93.78 -42.03
C LYS A 631 79.50 -94.91 -41.20
N ASN A 632 79.54 -96.15 -41.70
CA ASN A 632 80.12 -97.33 -41.04
C ASN A 632 81.54 -97.66 -41.53
N GLY A 633 82.11 -96.89 -42.45
CA GLY A 633 83.47 -97.08 -42.96
C GLY A 633 83.63 -98.12 -44.08
N GLU A 634 82.53 -98.73 -44.54
CA GLU A 634 82.52 -99.66 -45.67
C GLU A 634 82.46 -98.90 -47.00
N LEU A 635 83.09 -99.45 -48.05
CA LEU A 635 83.06 -98.88 -49.40
C LEU A 635 81.62 -98.83 -49.92
N ASN A 636 81.11 -97.61 -50.14
CA ASN A 636 79.75 -97.39 -50.67
C ASN A 636 79.77 -97.28 -52.19
N LYS A 637 80.66 -96.41 -52.70
CA LYS A 637 80.86 -96.17 -54.12
C LYS A 637 82.28 -95.69 -54.37
N VAL A 638 82.70 -95.74 -55.62
CA VAL A 638 83.99 -95.24 -56.08
C VAL A 638 83.72 -94.16 -57.12
N ILE A 639 84.38 -93.02 -56.96
CA ILE A 639 84.41 -91.99 -58.00
C ILE A 639 85.72 -92.15 -58.75
N ASP A 640 85.64 -92.49 -60.02
CA ASP A 640 86.76 -92.48 -60.94
C ASP A 640 86.86 -91.11 -61.60
N LEU A 641 87.96 -90.41 -61.32
CA LEU A 641 88.31 -89.15 -61.95
C LEU A 641 89.26 -89.41 -63.10
N ILE A 642 88.82 -89.01 -64.29
CA ILE A 642 89.41 -89.41 -65.56
C ILE A 642 89.99 -88.20 -66.24
N VAL A 643 91.28 -88.33 -66.57
CA VAL A 643 92.02 -87.35 -67.35
C VAL A 643 92.46 -87.99 -68.65
N ASP A 644 92.10 -87.34 -69.75
CA ASP A 644 92.60 -87.68 -71.08
C ASP A 644 94.08 -87.28 -71.19
N ILE A 645 94.92 -88.26 -71.48
CA ILE A 645 96.37 -88.10 -71.63
C ILE A 645 96.85 -88.55 -73.02
N SER A 646 95.94 -88.63 -74.00
CA SER A 646 96.22 -89.12 -75.36
C SER A 646 97.39 -88.37 -76.01
N ASP A 647 97.38 -87.03 -75.97
CA ASP A 647 98.46 -86.20 -76.50
C ASP A 647 99.81 -86.51 -75.83
N GLN A 648 99.81 -86.71 -74.51
CA GLN A 648 101.01 -87.04 -73.75
C GLN A 648 101.57 -88.41 -74.13
N LYS A 649 100.70 -89.41 -74.37
CA LYS A 649 101.09 -90.77 -74.76
C LYS A 649 101.56 -90.87 -76.21
N HIS A 650 100.98 -90.09 -77.13
CA HIS A 650 101.48 -89.99 -78.50
C HIS A 650 102.90 -89.39 -78.54
N LEU A 651 103.15 -88.36 -77.72
CA LEU A 651 104.49 -87.75 -77.60
C LEU A 651 105.52 -88.74 -77.03
N GLU A 652 105.15 -89.55 -76.04
CA GLU A 652 106.01 -90.63 -75.51
C GLU A 652 106.34 -91.69 -76.58
N LYS A 653 105.34 -92.14 -77.37
CA LYS A 653 105.56 -93.11 -78.47
C LYS A 653 106.45 -92.53 -79.58
N GLU A 654 106.34 -91.24 -79.92
CA GLU A 654 107.23 -90.58 -80.87
C GLU A 654 108.67 -90.50 -80.34
N LEU A 655 108.86 -90.14 -79.07
CA LEU A 655 110.18 -90.09 -78.43
C LEU A 655 110.85 -91.48 -78.31
N GLU A 656 110.06 -92.55 -78.12
CA GLU A 656 110.54 -93.93 -78.06
C GLU A 656 110.94 -94.46 -79.45
N ASN A 657 110.21 -94.10 -80.51
CA ASN A 657 110.57 -94.40 -81.90
C ASN A 657 111.85 -93.69 -82.35
N ILE A 658 112.12 -92.47 -81.86
CA ILE A 658 113.38 -91.74 -82.09
C ILE A 658 114.57 -92.41 -81.36
N ARG A 659 114.33 -93.02 -80.19
CA ARG A 659 115.36 -93.77 -79.43
C ARG A 659 115.74 -95.11 -80.05
N LEU A 660 114.84 -95.76 -80.79
CA LEU A 660 115.10 -97.06 -81.45
C LEU A 660 115.83 -96.93 -82.80
N HIS A 661 115.83 -95.75 -83.43
CA HIS A 661 116.56 -95.47 -84.69
C HIS A 661 117.96 -94.86 -84.49
N SER A 662 118.45 -94.77 -83.25
CA SER A 662 119.75 -94.16 -82.90
C SER A 662 120.72 -95.12 -82.19
N ARG A 663 120.67 -96.42 -82.52
CA ARG A 663 121.70 -97.41 -82.15
C ARG A 663 122.13 -98.28 -83.31
#